data_AF-A0AAN2QWF5-F1
#
_entry.id   AF-A0AAN2QWF5-F1
#
_cell.length_a   1.000
_cell.length_b   1.000
_cell.length_c   1.000
_cell.angle_alpha   90.00
_cell.angle_beta   90.00
_cell.angle_gamma   90.00
#
_symmetry.space_group_name_H-M   'P 1'
#
loop_
_entity.id
_entity.type
_entity.pdbx_description
1 polymer ?
#
loop_
_entity_poly.entity_id
_entity_poly.type
_entity_poly.pdbx_seq_one_letter_code
_entity_poly.pdbx_strand_id
1 'polypeptide(L)'
;MLKRIGEKRINNQKVKLSNIEILRFISILLVILHHVAIHTNWTIGLSTNFEFVRDGMILSGKVGVDLFIIISGYLMINSRAKLTSLVRTVSETIVFSIFMYIVAIVLKINGTVFSTAYFFKRLFPVIFSDYWFVTAYVFMYILLPIVLPFLSKLTKKDYQRFLIIGFLVVSIWPMIALNKGMNFSYVILFLYLFAIGGYIRKYGLRINAIVASIAVILLTASAVLITYAIRMILHAPHNTLYQLFSFLGWSGPNSWGENIIIWFDASPFPLVIAAFIFIGVISLKQYYNNIVNFFGSHVFGAYLFQSAPIFSPWIYVTIINVNRINGTLNRLVFSLGVAILFVFIGIVLHVILEPIANKLSGFLLKIINELSTQCNEFRNSNLGFINLLGPTIIKITFSIITAVFAVPGNKVLEIIIVSAILMAMMRSHHIKIGKKLKSINWSVGIIGGALYIVTFLPANYFNTSLISHIGLVLISFGTFSFAIANMLNQLKNEQNQNGEHLGFYDSYWKYILLYSTVIFIYFIAYYPGIMVVDSVNQWNQIHHAYPWNNWHPIGHTAVLWLTSKIWDNPASFVILQSIVYVTLFSYFATLLKQYSGKKWVGYLFFVLTAIVPFFPLQAMILVKDTLFTYAFVFFGLALFQTVRTHGQWLHKPLAFVFTLLSVMGISLWRSNGIPIVIVMCLLTIIILGVKKYWRLIIIMVIAIISYFVISGPIITNFHVFEPSKTESYGMLIQVDAGIIHDKGSLNLQQQQYFSKLMNNKNIASYQPTNIDAIKFGPGFDAKLLNNDTGKFKKESISLIKSNKIKALKAYKAQTAILWNQNAKYRIGTFIRDKYSSFVPVSYFLTGSDIEKYNIKYQMFRYDSYWGGFSKLHLILGNWQAMFKIKSVQYWFLPGIYLMMQVIIAGWLVAQGMWRKLLVILPIIGLAATYMLAIPVPDIRYVQPILLYVFITILVVKMPNNTVDGSEIKH
;
A
#
# COMPACT_ATOMS: atom_id res chain seq x y z
N MET A 1 34.67 -31.75 49.39
CA MET A 1 34.33 -31.43 47.98
C MET A 1 32.90 -30.88 47.82
N LEU A 2 31.87 -31.47 48.48
CA LEU A 2 30.48 -30.98 48.46
C LEU A 2 30.28 -29.58 49.11
N LYS A 3 31.05 -29.22 50.14
CA LYS A 3 31.01 -27.88 50.77
C LYS A 3 31.52 -26.76 49.83
N ARG A 4 32.54 -27.05 49.02
CA ARG A 4 33.09 -26.13 47.98
C ARG A 4 32.19 -25.97 46.74
N ILE A 5 31.30 -26.94 46.47
CA ILE A 5 30.28 -26.82 45.40
C ILE A 5 29.11 -25.95 45.89
N GLY A 6 28.80 -25.98 47.19
CA GLY A 6 27.85 -25.06 47.83
C GLY A 6 28.31 -23.60 47.82
N GLU A 7 29.56 -23.35 48.23
CA GLU A 7 30.11 -21.98 48.35
C GLU A 7 30.33 -21.29 46.98
N LYS A 8 30.69 -22.03 45.92
CA LYS A 8 30.80 -21.46 44.56
C LYS A 8 29.45 -21.14 43.91
N ARG A 9 28.33 -21.74 44.35
CA ARG A 9 26.97 -21.38 43.89
C ARG A 9 26.44 -20.11 44.55
N ILE A 10 26.92 -19.77 45.75
CA ILE A 10 26.46 -18.62 46.53
C ILE A 10 27.02 -17.30 45.96
N ASN A 11 28.27 -17.28 45.48
CA ASN A 11 28.94 -16.05 45.02
C ASN A 11 28.60 -15.56 43.61
N ASN A 12 27.71 -16.24 42.84
CA ASN A 12 27.35 -15.84 41.48
C ASN A 12 25.85 -15.79 41.19
N GLN A 13 25.00 -15.98 42.20
CA GLN A 13 23.57 -15.75 42.06
C GLN A 13 23.27 -14.27 42.31
N LYS A 14 22.89 -13.54 41.24
CA LYS A 14 22.11 -12.30 41.38
C LYS A 14 21.07 -12.53 42.47
N VAL A 15 21.14 -11.80 43.59
CA VAL A 15 20.20 -11.91 44.72
C VAL A 15 18.78 -11.85 44.16
N LYS A 16 18.09 -12.99 44.09
CA LYS A 16 16.69 -13.05 43.66
C LYS A 16 15.86 -12.34 44.73
N LEU A 17 15.14 -11.30 44.33
CA LEU A 17 14.23 -10.58 45.22
C LEU A 17 12.97 -11.42 45.38
N SER A 18 12.74 -11.99 46.56
CA SER A 18 11.60 -12.89 46.80
C SER A 18 10.25 -12.20 46.57
N ASN A 19 10.17 -10.88 46.75
CA ASN A 19 8.99 -10.08 46.40
C ASN A 19 8.58 -10.23 44.91
N ILE A 20 9.56 -10.29 44.00
CA ILE A 20 9.31 -10.44 42.56
C ILE A 20 8.88 -11.87 42.24
N GLU A 21 9.45 -12.87 42.91
CA GLU A 21 9.09 -14.28 42.72
C GLU A 21 7.67 -14.57 43.26
N ILE A 22 7.28 -13.96 44.39
CA ILE A 22 5.87 -13.95 44.85
C ILE A 22 4.98 -13.30 43.81
N LEU A 23 5.40 -12.17 43.25
CA LEU A 23 4.57 -11.49 42.27
C LEU A 23 4.34 -12.36 41.03
N ARG A 24 5.35 -13.10 40.55
CA ARG A 24 5.16 -14.08 39.46
C ARG A 24 4.18 -15.19 39.82
N PHE A 25 4.26 -15.69 41.06
CA PHE A 25 3.33 -16.70 41.56
C PHE A 25 1.89 -16.16 41.62
N ILE A 26 1.71 -14.93 42.10
CA ILE A 26 0.41 -14.24 42.08
C ILE A 26 -0.05 -14.05 40.63
N SER A 27 0.82 -13.58 39.73
CA SER A 27 0.49 -13.37 38.33
C SER A 27 -0.06 -14.63 37.65
N ILE A 28 0.54 -15.81 37.88
CA ILE A 28 0.01 -17.05 37.30
C ILE A 28 -1.32 -17.47 37.92
N LEU A 29 -1.52 -17.25 39.22
CA LEU A 29 -2.80 -17.52 39.87
C LEU A 29 -3.91 -16.67 39.24
N LEU A 30 -3.67 -15.38 39.03
CA LEU A 30 -4.64 -14.50 38.37
C LEU A 30 -4.95 -14.96 36.95
N VAL A 31 -3.94 -15.41 36.19
CA VAL A 31 -4.13 -15.99 34.85
C VAL A 31 -5.01 -17.23 34.90
N ILE A 32 -4.80 -18.15 35.84
CA ILE A 32 -5.62 -19.37 35.95
C ILE A 32 -7.05 -19.04 36.39
N LEU A 33 -7.24 -18.11 37.34
CA LEU A 33 -8.58 -17.65 37.74
C LEU A 33 -9.37 -17.07 36.57
N HIS A 34 -8.71 -16.33 35.68
CA HIS A 34 -9.32 -15.88 34.43
C HIS A 34 -9.77 -17.06 33.57
N HIS A 35 -8.92 -18.08 33.36
CA HIS A 35 -9.27 -19.25 32.55
C HIS A 35 -10.44 -20.04 33.17
N VAL A 36 -10.51 -20.15 34.50
CA VAL A 36 -11.70 -20.67 35.19
C VAL A 36 -12.93 -19.83 34.82
N ALA A 37 -12.86 -18.50 34.94
CA ALA A 37 -14.00 -17.61 34.69
C ALA A 37 -14.50 -17.62 33.23
N ILE A 38 -13.62 -17.83 32.24
CA ILE A 38 -13.98 -17.80 30.81
C ILE A 38 -14.31 -19.18 30.23
N HIS A 39 -13.75 -20.27 30.77
CA HIS A 39 -13.94 -21.62 30.20
C HIS A 39 -14.97 -22.45 30.96
N THR A 40 -15.35 -22.09 32.18
CA THR A 40 -16.46 -22.74 32.88
C THR A 40 -17.75 -21.99 32.59
N ASN A 41 -18.88 -22.70 32.54
CA ASN A 41 -20.18 -22.05 32.47
C ASN A 41 -20.56 -21.45 33.84
N TRP A 42 -21.21 -20.28 33.83
CA TRP A 42 -21.70 -19.54 34.99
C TRP A 42 -23.19 -19.22 34.83
N THR A 43 -24.01 -20.23 34.54
CA THR A 43 -25.36 -20.08 33.97
C THR A 43 -26.51 -20.29 34.95
N ILE A 44 -26.27 -20.73 36.19
CA ILE A 44 -27.34 -21.04 37.17
C ILE A 44 -27.42 -19.96 38.26
N GLY A 45 -28.56 -19.27 38.30
CA GLY A 45 -28.98 -18.31 39.35
C GLY A 45 -28.31 -16.94 39.25
N LEU A 46 -28.60 -16.14 38.21
CA LEU A 46 -28.02 -14.81 37.96
C LEU A 46 -28.31 -13.79 39.08
N SER A 47 -27.58 -13.90 40.20
CA SER A 47 -27.40 -12.80 41.14
C SER A 47 -26.32 -11.87 40.60
N THR A 48 -26.53 -10.55 40.71
CA THR A 48 -25.55 -9.51 40.35
C THR A 48 -24.19 -9.76 41.00
N ASN A 49 -24.18 -10.27 42.23
CA ASN A 49 -22.98 -10.65 42.97
C ASN A 49 -22.11 -11.70 42.23
N PHE A 50 -22.71 -12.65 41.51
CA PHE A 50 -21.96 -13.63 40.72
C PHE A 50 -21.23 -12.99 39.54
N GLU A 51 -21.88 -12.05 38.86
CA GLU A 51 -21.29 -11.34 37.72
C GLU A 51 -20.10 -10.49 38.15
N PHE A 52 -20.23 -9.75 39.26
CA PHE A 52 -19.12 -8.95 39.82
C PHE A 52 -17.88 -9.80 40.12
N VAL A 53 -18.06 -10.98 40.74
CA VAL A 53 -16.94 -11.88 41.06
C VAL A 53 -16.30 -12.45 39.80
N ARG A 54 -17.12 -12.91 38.85
CA ARG A 54 -16.64 -13.44 37.56
C ARG A 54 -15.86 -12.38 36.78
N ASP A 55 -16.38 -11.16 36.71
CA ASP A 55 -15.75 -10.04 35.99
C ASP A 55 -14.44 -9.62 36.63
N GLY A 56 -14.37 -9.61 37.97
CA GLY A 56 -13.12 -9.42 38.71
C GLY A 56 -12.08 -10.49 38.38
N MET A 57 -12.47 -11.77 38.32
CA MET A 57 -11.58 -12.87 37.94
C MET A 57 -11.10 -12.72 36.49
N ILE A 58 -11.97 -12.27 35.58
CA ILE A 58 -11.59 -12.05 34.18
C ILE A 58 -10.56 -10.92 34.06
N LEU A 59 -10.80 -9.78 34.70
CA LEU A 59 -9.84 -8.67 34.74
C LEU A 59 -8.49 -9.11 35.31
N SER A 60 -8.51 -9.95 36.34
CA SER A 60 -7.30 -10.40 37.04
C SER A 60 -6.30 -11.11 36.11
N GLY A 61 -6.76 -11.95 35.18
CA GLY A 61 -5.84 -12.66 34.27
C GLY A 61 -5.10 -11.73 33.30
N LYS A 62 -5.78 -10.67 32.85
CA LYS A 62 -5.16 -9.63 32.01
C LYS A 62 -4.06 -8.90 32.77
N VAL A 63 -4.35 -8.51 34.02
CA VAL A 63 -3.37 -7.95 34.96
C VAL A 63 -2.19 -8.91 35.18
N GLY A 64 -2.47 -10.21 35.34
CA GLY A 64 -1.45 -11.25 35.52
C GLY A 64 -0.48 -11.35 34.34
N VAL A 65 -0.99 -11.34 33.10
CA VAL A 65 -0.16 -11.30 31.89
C VAL A 65 0.73 -10.07 31.86
N ASP A 66 0.16 -8.89 32.13
CA ASP A 66 0.88 -7.62 32.07
C ASP A 66 2.02 -7.56 33.09
N LEU A 67 1.77 -8.06 34.30
CA LEU A 67 2.77 -8.16 35.36
C LEU A 67 3.99 -8.99 34.94
N PHE A 68 3.82 -10.12 34.24
CA PHE A 68 4.96 -10.91 33.77
C PHE A 68 5.90 -10.11 32.85
N ILE A 69 5.33 -9.27 31.99
CA ILE A 69 6.11 -8.48 31.04
C ILE A 69 6.73 -7.25 31.70
N ILE A 70 6.02 -6.58 32.61
CA ILE A 70 6.59 -5.48 33.42
C ILE A 70 7.77 -5.97 34.27
N ILE A 71 7.63 -7.15 34.92
CA ILE A 71 8.72 -7.79 35.67
C ILE A 71 9.94 -8.02 34.76
N SER A 72 9.70 -8.52 33.54
CA SER A 72 10.75 -8.78 32.56
C SER A 72 11.48 -7.48 32.18
N GLY A 73 10.73 -6.41 31.89
CA GLY A 73 11.26 -5.08 31.61
C GLY A 73 12.13 -4.53 32.74
N TYR A 74 11.63 -4.60 33.97
CA TYR A 74 12.32 -4.11 35.16
C TYR A 74 13.64 -4.83 35.42
N LEU A 75 13.68 -6.17 35.26
CA LEU A 75 14.88 -6.97 35.51
C LEU A 75 15.91 -6.88 34.38
N MET A 76 15.45 -6.67 33.14
CA MET A 76 16.29 -6.80 31.94
C MET A 76 16.79 -5.47 31.37
N ILE A 77 16.25 -4.31 31.77
CA ILE A 77 16.61 -3.00 31.17
C ILE A 77 18.12 -2.69 31.19
N ASN A 78 18.84 -3.20 32.20
CA ASN A 78 20.30 -3.02 32.35
C ASN A 78 21.10 -4.30 32.01
N SER A 79 20.46 -5.30 31.41
CA SER A 79 21.07 -6.59 31.04
C SER A 79 21.22 -6.70 29.51
N ARG A 80 21.97 -7.69 29.04
CA ARG A 80 22.00 -8.08 27.62
C ARG A 80 21.08 -9.28 27.39
N ALA A 81 20.39 -9.30 26.25
CA ALA A 81 19.64 -10.47 25.82
C ALA A 81 20.60 -11.66 25.62
N LYS A 82 20.28 -12.80 26.21
CA LYS A 82 21.08 -14.02 26.16
C LYS A 82 20.34 -15.07 25.34
N LEU A 83 20.97 -15.53 24.26
CA LEU A 83 20.39 -16.57 23.40
C LEU A 83 20.06 -17.85 24.18
N THR A 84 20.87 -18.20 25.17
CA THR A 84 20.63 -19.35 26.06
C THR A 84 19.28 -19.28 26.78
N SER A 85 18.85 -18.09 27.20
CA SER A 85 17.55 -17.90 27.86
C SER A 85 16.38 -18.10 26.91
N LEU A 86 16.54 -17.68 25.66
CA LEU A 86 15.52 -17.84 24.62
C LEU A 86 15.37 -19.31 24.23
N VAL A 87 16.49 -19.98 23.94
CA VAL A 87 16.50 -21.41 23.57
C VAL A 87 15.92 -22.26 24.69
N ARG A 88 16.23 -21.95 25.95
CA ARG A 88 15.63 -22.62 27.11
C ARG A 88 14.11 -22.48 27.14
N THR A 89 13.60 -21.26 26.97
CA THR A 89 12.14 -21.00 26.94
C THR A 89 11.43 -21.77 25.83
N VAL A 90 12.02 -21.77 24.62
CA VAL A 90 11.49 -22.52 23.48
C VAL A 90 11.53 -24.03 23.74
N SER A 91 12.63 -24.54 24.29
CA SER A 91 12.81 -25.98 24.60
C SER A 91 11.81 -26.46 25.64
N GLU A 92 11.61 -25.71 26.73
CA GLU A 92 10.60 -26.02 27.75
C GLU A 92 9.20 -26.06 27.13
N THR A 93 8.88 -25.13 26.24
CA THR A 93 7.58 -25.09 25.55
C THR A 93 7.38 -26.28 24.60
N ILE A 94 8.41 -26.68 23.85
CA ILE A 94 8.35 -27.86 22.96
C ILE A 94 8.11 -29.14 23.76
N VAL A 95 8.87 -29.34 24.85
CA VAL A 95 8.73 -30.54 25.69
C VAL A 95 7.34 -30.62 26.31
N PHE A 96 6.82 -29.52 26.85
CA PHE A 96 5.45 -29.48 27.37
C PHE A 96 4.40 -29.72 26.27
N SER A 97 4.54 -29.09 25.11
CA SER A 97 3.61 -29.24 23.97
C SER A 97 3.49 -30.70 23.53
N ILE A 98 4.62 -31.41 23.42
CA ILE A 98 4.65 -32.83 23.04
C ILE A 98 4.10 -33.70 24.17
N PHE A 99 4.55 -33.47 25.41
CA PHE A 99 4.08 -34.23 26.58
C PHE A 99 2.56 -34.15 26.73
N MET A 100 1.99 -32.94 26.67
CA MET A 100 0.55 -32.75 26.80
C MET A 100 -0.24 -33.34 25.63
N TYR A 101 0.34 -33.37 24.41
CA TYR A 101 -0.27 -34.07 23.28
C TYR A 101 -0.28 -35.59 23.48
N ILE A 102 0.79 -36.17 24.00
CA ILE A 102 0.84 -37.60 24.36
C ILE A 102 -0.22 -37.91 25.42
N VAL A 103 -0.31 -37.09 26.47
CA VAL A 103 -1.35 -37.22 27.51
C VAL A 103 -2.75 -37.17 26.88
N ALA A 104 -2.99 -36.27 25.94
CA ALA A 104 -4.29 -36.17 25.25
C ALA A 104 -4.63 -37.44 24.44
N ILE A 105 -3.64 -38.07 23.80
CA ILE A 105 -3.83 -39.34 23.07
C ILE A 105 -4.10 -40.49 24.05
N VAL A 106 -3.28 -40.64 25.08
CA VAL A 106 -3.37 -41.75 26.06
C VAL A 106 -4.71 -41.71 26.79
N LEU A 107 -5.16 -40.52 27.19
CA LEU A 107 -6.44 -40.32 27.86
C LEU A 107 -7.63 -40.21 26.90
N LYS A 108 -7.41 -40.32 25.58
CA LYS A 108 -8.44 -40.15 24.52
C LYS A 108 -9.27 -38.88 24.70
N ILE A 109 -8.64 -37.78 25.11
CA ILE A 109 -9.31 -36.50 25.35
C ILE A 109 -9.97 -36.03 24.06
N ASN A 110 -11.28 -35.81 24.07
CA ASN A 110 -12.08 -35.45 22.89
C ASN A 110 -11.87 -36.39 21.69
N GLY A 111 -11.59 -37.68 21.93
CA GLY A 111 -11.32 -38.65 20.86
C GLY A 111 -9.99 -38.42 20.13
N THR A 112 -9.06 -37.68 20.72
CA THR A 112 -7.76 -37.39 20.10
C THR A 112 -6.99 -38.69 19.81
N VAL A 113 -6.66 -38.90 18.54
CA VAL A 113 -5.80 -39.99 18.06
C VAL A 113 -4.48 -39.43 17.52
N PHE A 114 -3.46 -40.28 17.42
CA PHE A 114 -2.18 -39.85 16.87
C PHE A 114 -2.33 -39.43 15.40
N SER A 115 -2.00 -38.17 15.14
CA SER A 115 -1.84 -37.61 13.80
C SER A 115 -0.40 -37.13 13.60
N THR A 116 0.22 -37.58 12.51
CA THR A 116 1.56 -37.16 12.11
C THR A 116 1.63 -35.65 11.89
N ALA A 117 0.64 -35.07 11.20
CA ALA A 117 0.57 -33.63 10.95
C ALA A 117 0.46 -32.84 12.27
N TYR A 118 -0.37 -33.32 13.20
CA TYR A 118 -0.52 -32.68 14.49
C TYR A 118 0.74 -32.82 15.36
N PHE A 119 1.41 -33.97 15.32
CA PHE A 119 2.69 -34.17 15.99
C PHE A 119 3.76 -33.18 15.49
N PHE A 120 3.87 -32.97 14.17
CA PHE A 120 4.76 -31.94 13.61
C PHE A 120 4.38 -30.53 14.05
N LYS A 121 3.09 -30.21 14.14
CA LYS A 121 2.64 -28.94 14.71
C LYS A 121 3.12 -28.76 16.16
N ARG A 122 3.07 -29.83 16.96
CA ARG A 122 3.49 -29.84 18.38
C ARG A 122 4.99 -29.69 18.59
N LEU A 123 5.81 -30.04 17.59
CA LEU A 123 7.27 -29.80 17.58
C LEU A 123 7.62 -28.32 17.42
N PHE A 124 6.73 -27.51 16.82
CA PHE A 124 6.96 -26.08 16.58
C PHE A 124 5.86 -25.19 17.19
N PRO A 125 5.56 -25.32 18.49
CA PRO A 125 4.39 -24.68 19.11
C PRO A 125 4.48 -23.15 19.13
N VAL A 126 5.70 -22.61 19.12
CA VAL A 126 5.97 -21.16 19.05
C VAL A 126 5.64 -20.61 17.66
N ILE A 127 5.98 -21.35 16.60
CA ILE A 127 5.76 -20.94 15.19
C ILE A 127 4.26 -20.97 14.87
N PHE A 128 3.56 -22.04 15.28
CA PHE A 128 2.13 -22.19 15.05
C PHE A 128 1.24 -21.43 16.04
N SER A 129 1.82 -20.59 16.92
CA SER A 129 1.11 -19.80 17.92
C SER A 129 0.17 -20.61 18.83
N ASP A 130 0.52 -21.87 19.10
CA ASP A 130 -0.26 -22.74 19.99
C ASP A 130 -0.20 -22.27 21.46
N TYR A 131 0.87 -21.55 21.82
CA TYR A 131 1.01 -20.83 23.08
C TYR A 131 1.22 -19.33 22.81
N TRP A 132 0.13 -18.59 22.62
CA TRP A 132 0.17 -17.19 22.16
C TRP A 132 1.10 -16.29 22.99
N PHE A 133 1.12 -16.42 24.32
CA PHE A 133 1.98 -15.63 25.21
C PHE A 133 3.46 -15.92 24.95
N VAL A 134 3.82 -17.20 24.79
CA VAL A 134 5.22 -17.61 24.53
C VAL A 134 5.65 -17.10 23.17
N THR A 135 4.79 -17.22 22.15
CA THR A 135 5.06 -16.67 20.82
C THR A 135 5.32 -15.17 20.89
N ALA A 136 4.43 -14.38 21.52
CA ALA A 136 4.61 -12.95 21.69
C ALA A 136 5.87 -12.59 22.50
N TYR A 137 6.17 -13.34 23.56
CA TYR A 137 7.36 -13.16 24.39
C TYR A 137 8.65 -13.46 23.62
N VAL A 138 8.69 -14.51 22.81
CA VAL A 138 9.84 -14.86 21.95
C VAL A 138 10.11 -13.73 20.95
N PHE A 139 9.07 -13.20 20.29
CA PHE A 139 9.22 -12.06 19.38
C PHE A 139 9.70 -10.81 20.10
N MET A 140 9.13 -10.47 21.26
CA MET A 140 9.61 -9.38 22.11
C MET A 140 11.09 -9.59 22.47
N TYR A 141 11.49 -10.81 22.88
CA TYR A 141 12.85 -11.14 23.28
C TYR A 141 13.86 -10.97 22.13
N ILE A 142 13.49 -11.39 20.92
CA ILE A 142 14.29 -11.21 19.69
C ILE A 142 14.53 -9.72 19.40
N LEU A 143 13.57 -8.85 19.74
CA LEU A 143 13.67 -7.40 19.55
C LEU A 143 14.47 -6.69 20.66
N LEU A 144 14.73 -7.34 21.80
CA LEU A 144 15.45 -6.73 22.93
C LEU A 144 16.85 -6.19 22.62
N PRO A 145 17.68 -6.80 21.75
CA PRO A 145 18.97 -6.23 21.35
C PRO A 145 18.86 -4.81 20.77
N ILE A 146 17.68 -4.42 20.31
CA ILE A 146 17.39 -3.11 19.70
C ILE A 146 16.68 -2.21 20.71
N VAL A 147 15.68 -2.77 21.39
CA VAL A 147 14.84 -2.05 22.35
C VAL A 147 15.64 -1.61 23.57
N LEU A 148 16.53 -2.46 24.09
CA LEU A 148 17.33 -2.17 25.29
C LEU A 148 18.26 -0.96 25.09
N PRO A 149 19.09 -0.87 24.03
CA PRO A 149 19.89 0.34 23.76
C PRO A 149 19.07 1.60 23.51
N PHE A 150 17.87 1.47 22.93
CA PHE A 150 16.97 2.60 22.70
C PHE A 150 16.45 3.18 24.02
N LEU A 151 15.80 2.34 24.83
CA LEU A 151 15.21 2.76 26.11
C LEU A 151 16.27 3.25 27.11
N SER A 152 17.47 2.67 27.08
CA SER A 152 18.58 3.09 27.95
C SER A 152 19.13 4.48 27.61
N LYS A 153 18.95 4.97 26.37
CA LYS A 153 19.39 6.32 25.95
C LYS A 153 18.38 7.44 26.17
N LEU A 154 17.09 7.12 26.33
CA LEU A 154 16.06 8.15 26.53
C LEU A 154 16.30 8.96 27.82
N THR A 155 16.06 10.27 27.77
CA THR A 155 16.00 11.13 28.96
C THR A 155 14.70 10.88 29.73
N LYS A 156 14.60 11.32 31.00
CA LYS A 156 13.38 11.11 31.81
C LYS A 156 12.13 11.68 31.12
N LYS A 157 12.23 12.90 30.59
CA LYS A 157 11.13 13.59 29.90
C LYS A 157 10.75 12.89 28.59
N ASP A 158 11.73 12.45 27.81
CA ASP A 158 11.47 11.77 26.54
C ASP A 158 10.89 10.37 26.74
N TYR A 159 11.34 9.67 27.80
CA TYR A 159 10.76 8.39 28.19
C TYR A 159 9.30 8.57 28.64
N GLN A 160 8.99 9.58 29.44
CA GLN A 160 7.60 9.90 29.82
C GLN A 160 6.73 10.20 28.59
N ARG A 161 7.22 11.02 27.65
CA ARG A 161 6.52 11.29 26.38
C ARG A 161 6.30 10.00 25.57
N PHE A 162 7.31 9.15 25.47
CA PHE A 162 7.21 7.84 24.82
C PHE A 162 6.13 6.97 25.47
N LEU A 163 6.09 6.92 26.81
CA LEU A 163 5.06 6.15 27.53
C LEU A 163 3.66 6.74 27.36
N ILE A 164 3.51 8.06 27.38
CA ILE A 164 2.21 8.73 27.18
C ILE A 164 1.69 8.49 25.75
N ILE A 165 2.53 8.72 24.75
CA ILE A 165 2.15 8.46 23.34
C ILE A 165 1.86 6.97 23.15
N GLY A 166 2.69 6.09 23.71
CA GLY A 166 2.46 4.65 23.68
C GLY A 166 1.15 4.26 24.34
N PHE A 167 0.77 4.87 25.47
CA PHE A 167 -0.52 4.63 26.13
C PHE A 167 -1.69 5.01 25.23
N LEU A 168 -1.63 6.19 24.59
CA LEU A 168 -2.66 6.65 23.67
C LEU A 168 -2.80 5.72 22.47
N VAL A 169 -1.69 5.23 21.91
CA VAL A 169 -1.69 4.41 20.68
C VAL A 169 -1.99 2.93 20.96
N VAL A 170 -1.40 2.35 22.02
CA VAL A 170 -1.49 0.92 22.32
C VAL A 170 -2.76 0.59 23.09
N SER A 171 -3.27 1.53 23.90
CA SER A 171 -4.37 1.26 24.84
C SER A 171 -5.66 2.03 24.50
N ILE A 172 -5.58 3.37 24.38
CA ILE A 172 -6.78 4.21 24.17
C ILE A 172 -7.33 4.08 22.74
N TRP A 173 -6.47 4.19 21.72
CA TRP A 173 -6.91 4.20 20.33
C TRP A 173 -7.63 2.91 19.90
N PRO A 174 -7.14 1.70 20.22
CA PRO A 174 -7.83 0.47 19.84
C PRO A 174 -9.22 0.34 20.46
N MET A 175 -9.48 1.03 21.58
CA MET A 175 -10.80 1.09 22.19
C MET A 175 -11.76 2.03 21.44
N ILE A 176 -11.30 3.13 20.84
CA ILE A 176 -12.22 4.10 20.20
C ILE A 176 -12.90 3.51 18.94
N ALA A 177 -12.22 2.63 18.20
CA ALA A 177 -12.74 2.09 16.93
C ALA A 177 -12.46 0.60 16.78
N LEU A 178 -13.08 -0.22 17.64
CA LEU A 178 -12.95 -1.68 17.55
C LEU A 178 -13.43 -2.16 16.18
N ASN A 179 -12.65 -3.01 15.54
CA ASN A 179 -12.96 -3.65 14.25
C ASN A 179 -13.13 -2.70 13.04
N LYS A 180 -12.87 -1.38 13.18
CA LYS A 180 -13.05 -0.39 12.10
C LYS A 180 -11.80 0.40 11.69
N GLY A 181 -10.62 0.19 12.29
CA GLY A 181 -9.44 0.98 11.85
C GLY A 181 -8.03 0.59 12.31
N MET A 182 -7.81 -0.12 13.43
CA MET A 182 -6.48 -0.64 13.81
C MET A 182 -6.57 -2.04 14.42
N ASN A 183 -5.65 -2.93 14.02
CA ASN A 183 -5.55 -4.29 14.58
C ASN A 183 -4.64 -4.28 15.82
N PHE A 184 -5.07 -4.90 16.91
CA PHE A 184 -4.28 -5.10 18.12
C PHE A 184 -3.14 -6.13 17.90
N SER A 185 -1.97 -5.94 18.52
CA SER A 185 -0.88 -6.92 18.51
C SER A 185 -0.26 -7.08 19.91
N TYR A 186 -0.17 -8.35 20.33
CA TYR A 186 0.45 -8.74 21.59
C TYR A 186 1.94 -8.39 21.68
N VAL A 187 2.67 -8.44 20.56
CA VAL A 187 4.12 -8.10 20.55
C VAL A 187 4.32 -6.62 20.89
N ILE A 188 3.48 -5.73 20.35
CA ILE A 188 3.55 -4.28 20.62
C ILE A 188 3.18 -4.00 22.06
N LEU A 189 2.10 -4.61 22.54
CA LEU A 189 1.69 -4.50 23.94
C LEU A 189 2.83 -4.95 24.87
N PHE A 190 3.48 -6.07 24.56
CA PHE A 190 4.58 -6.59 25.37
C PHE A 190 5.79 -5.65 25.36
N LEU A 191 6.17 -5.10 24.21
CA LEU A 191 7.23 -4.09 24.13
C LEU A 191 6.90 -2.83 24.96
N TYR A 192 5.64 -2.41 24.93
CA TYR A 192 5.18 -1.26 25.70
C TYR A 192 5.22 -1.53 27.21
N LEU A 193 4.67 -2.65 27.68
CA LEU A 193 4.72 -3.09 29.08
C LEU A 193 6.17 -3.29 29.57
N PHE A 194 7.04 -3.84 28.71
CA PHE A 194 8.46 -3.99 28.99
C PHE A 194 9.11 -2.60 29.22
N ALA A 195 8.74 -1.60 28.42
CA ALA A 195 9.21 -0.24 28.61
C ALA A 195 8.67 0.40 29.91
N ILE A 196 7.43 0.11 30.34
CA ILE A 196 6.94 0.54 31.65
C ILE A 196 7.83 0.01 32.78
N GLY A 197 8.11 -1.31 32.78
CA GLY A 197 9.01 -1.91 33.75
C GLY A 197 10.43 -1.31 33.72
N GLY A 198 10.94 -1.07 32.52
CA GLY A 198 12.23 -0.42 32.31
C GLY A 198 12.29 1.02 32.85
N TYR A 199 11.22 1.81 32.66
CA TYR A 199 11.10 3.17 33.19
C TYR A 199 11.13 3.18 34.73
N ILE A 200 10.33 2.32 35.35
CA ILE A 200 10.24 2.20 36.81
C ILE A 200 11.62 1.89 37.40
N ARG A 201 12.37 0.97 36.78
CA ARG A 201 13.74 0.64 37.21
C ARG A 201 14.71 1.79 37.01
N LYS A 202 14.68 2.43 35.84
CA LYS A 202 15.67 3.43 35.43
C LYS A 202 15.56 4.73 36.23
N TYR A 203 14.34 5.19 36.54
CA TYR A 203 14.11 6.46 37.23
C TYR A 203 13.61 6.31 38.66
N GLY A 204 13.55 5.08 39.18
CA GLY A 204 13.28 4.82 40.59
C GLY A 204 11.89 5.24 41.06
N LEU A 205 10.85 5.05 40.23
CA LEU A 205 9.49 5.39 40.62
C LEU A 205 9.04 4.50 41.80
N ARG A 206 8.69 5.12 42.93
CA ARG A 206 8.17 4.45 44.13
C ARG A 206 6.91 5.17 44.60
N ILE A 207 5.91 4.39 44.99
CA ILE A 207 4.65 4.84 45.57
C ILE A 207 4.43 4.02 46.83
N ASN A 208 3.89 4.63 47.88
CA ASN A 208 3.55 3.91 49.11
C ASN A 208 2.64 2.70 48.79
N ALA A 209 2.95 1.53 49.35
CA ALA A 209 2.23 0.29 49.08
C ALA A 209 0.73 0.37 49.43
N ILE A 210 0.37 1.14 50.46
CA ILE A 210 -1.03 1.38 50.84
C ILE A 210 -1.74 2.18 49.75
N VAL A 211 -1.14 3.27 49.28
CA VAL A 211 -1.69 4.10 48.21
C VAL A 211 -1.84 3.31 46.91
N ALA A 212 -0.83 2.50 46.57
CA ALA A 212 -0.91 1.61 45.42
C ALA A 212 -2.05 0.58 45.57
N SER A 213 -2.24 0.01 46.76
CA SER A 213 -3.31 -0.96 47.04
C SER A 213 -4.69 -0.32 46.95
N ILE A 214 -4.88 0.89 47.50
CA ILE A 214 -6.12 1.66 47.37
C ILE A 214 -6.41 1.95 45.90
N ALA A 215 -5.41 2.39 45.13
CA ALA A 215 -5.57 2.64 43.69
C ALA A 215 -5.99 1.37 42.95
N VAL A 216 -5.38 0.22 43.25
CA VAL A 216 -5.75 -1.08 42.65
C VAL A 216 -7.21 -1.44 42.96
N ILE A 217 -7.65 -1.28 44.21
CA ILE A 217 -9.04 -1.57 44.62
C ILE A 217 -10.01 -0.65 43.88
N LEU A 218 -9.77 0.67 43.87
CA LEU A 218 -10.63 1.64 43.21
C LEU A 218 -10.68 1.45 41.69
N LEU A 219 -9.54 1.17 41.06
CA LEU A 219 -9.46 0.90 39.62
C LEU A 219 -10.17 -0.42 39.24
N THR A 220 -10.04 -1.45 40.08
CA THR A 220 -10.73 -2.73 39.87
C THR A 220 -12.24 -2.55 40.01
N ALA A 221 -12.70 -1.91 41.08
CA ALA A 221 -14.11 -1.63 41.32
C ALA A 221 -14.71 -0.78 40.20
N SER A 222 -14.03 0.29 39.78
CA SER A 222 -14.49 1.13 38.67
C SER A 222 -14.51 0.39 37.34
N ALA A 223 -13.50 -0.43 37.02
CA ALA A 223 -13.49 -1.23 35.79
C ALA A 223 -14.72 -2.16 35.70
N VAL A 224 -15.04 -2.83 36.81
CA VAL A 224 -16.19 -3.76 36.86
C VAL A 224 -17.51 -2.99 36.83
N LEU A 225 -17.65 -1.90 37.59
CA LEU A 225 -18.85 -1.06 37.60
C LEU A 225 -19.12 -0.42 36.22
N ILE A 226 -18.08 0.08 35.55
CA ILE A 226 -18.20 0.64 34.19
C ILE A 226 -18.60 -0.46 33.21
N THR A 227 -18.03 -1.66 33.32
CA THR A 227 -18.43 -2.80 32.48
C THR A 227 -19.90 -3.13 32.67
N TYR A 228 -20.36 -3.23 33.92
CA TYR A 228 -21.76 -3.47 34.23
C TYR A 228 -22.67 -2.36 33.68
N ALA A 229 -22.29 -1.10 33.83
CA ALA A 229 -23.02 0.04 33.27
C ALA A 229 -23.09 -0.01 31.73
N ILE A 230 -21.99 -0.36 31.05
CA ILE A 230 -21.96 -0.53 29.59
C ILE A 230 -22.90 -1.66 29.18
N ARG A 231 -22.88 -2.83 29.85
CA ARG A 231 -23.83 -3.92 29.58
C ARG A 231 -25.27 -3.44 29.72
N MET A 232 -25.63 -2.74 30.80
CA MET A 232 -26.98 -2.22 31.02
C MET A 232 -27.42 -1.24 29.90
N ILE A 233 -26.53 -0.36 29.45
CA ILE A 233 -26.79 0.55 28.32
C ILE A 233 -27.00 -0.23 27.02
N LEU A 234 -26.19 -1.29 26.81
CA LEU A 234 -26.25 -2.08 25.59
C LEU A 234 -27.48 -2.99 25.49
N HIS A 235 -28.06 -3.38 26.63
CA HIS A 235 -29.33 -4.11 26.70
C HIS A 235 -30.57 -3.21 26.48
N ALA A 236 -30.38 -1.89 26.28
CA ALA A 236 -31.44 -0.94 25.97
C ALA A 236 -31.32 -0.42 24.51
N PRO A 237 -31.75 -1.21 23.50
CA PRO A 237 -31.39 -1.01 22.09
C PRO A 237 -31.93 0.28 21.44
N HIS A 238 -32.86 0.98 22.11
CA HIS A 238 -33.46 2.23 21.62
C HIS A 238 -32.74 3.51 22.11
N ASN A 239 -31.69 3.40 22.93
CA ASN A 239 -30.97 4.56 23.45
C ASN A 239 -29.93 5.10 22.43
N THR A 240 -29.78 6.43 22.32
CA THR A 240 -28.72 7.11 21.56
C THR A 240 -27.31 6.59 21.92
N LEU A 241 -27.08 6.23 23.18
CA LEU A 241 -25.81 5.66 23.63
C LEU A 241 -25.55 4.25 23.05
N TYR A 242 -26.58 3.44 22.85
CA TYR A 242 -26.46 2.14 22.18
C TYR A 242 -25.99 2.32 20.73
N GLN A 243 -26.56 3.29 20.01
CA GLN A 243 -26.16 3.60 18.63
C GLN A 243 -24.70 4.07 18.56
N LEU A 244 -24.26 4.89 19.52
CA LEU A 244 -22.85 5.31 19.63
C LEU A 244 -21.93 4.13 19.89
N PHE A 245 -22.22 3.28 20.88
CA PHE A 245 -21.39 2.11 21.18
C PHE A 245 -21.38 1.08 20.04
N SER A 246 -22.51 0.89 19.35
CA SER A 246 -22.57 0.10 18.12
C SER A 246 -21.70 0.69 17.01
N PHE A 247 -21.72 2.02 16.83
CA PHE A 247 -20.85 2.70 15.89
C PHE A 247 -19.36 2.50 16.20
N LEU A 248 -18.96 2.57 17.47
CA LEU A 248 -17.57 2.35 17.92
C LEU A 248 -17.14 0.87 17.90
N GLY A 249 -18.06 -0.05 17.57
CA GLY A 249 -17.79 -1.49 17.49
C GLY A 249 -17.86 -2.20 18.85
N TRP A 250 -18.50 -1.58 19.84
CA TRP A 250 -18.70 -2.09 21.20
C TRP A 250 -20.02 -2.85 21.36
N SER A 251 -20.80 -3.03 20.28
CA SER A 251 -21.95 -3.95 20.27
C SER A 251 -21.81 -4.96 19.12
N GLY A 252 -22.22 -6.22 19.35
CA GLY A 252 -22.20 -7.27 18.34
C GLY A 252 -22.18 -8.70 18.88
N PRO A 253 -22.41 -9.73 18.03
CA PRO A 253 -22.64 -11.11 18.45
C PRO A 253 -21.43 -11.81 19.09
N ASN A 254 -20.23 -11.28 18.85
CA ASN A 254 -19.00 -11.74 19.47
C ASN A 254 -18.76 -10.87 20.71
N SER A 255 -19.09 -11.40 21.88
CA SER A 255 -19.06 -10.89 23.27
C SER A 255 -17.94 -9.92 23.76
N TRP A 256 -17.06 -9.43 22.88
CA TRP A 256 -15.96 -8.49 23.16
C TRP A 256 -16.45 -7.06 23.47
N GLY A 257 -17.53 -6.63 22.83
CA GLY A 257 -17.96 -5.23 22.85
C GLY A 257 -18.48 -4.76 24.21
N GLU A 258 -19.35 -5.54 24.85
CA GLU A 258 -19.97 -5.17 26.14
C GLU A 258 -19.00 -5.28 27.33
N ASN A 259 -17.85 -5.93 27.11
CA ASN A 259 -16.88 -6.28 28.14
C ASN A 259 -15.50 -5.68 27.91
N ILE A 260 -15.39 -4.75 26.96
CA ILE A 260 -14.13 -4.21 26.46
C ILE A 260 -13.18 -3.76 27.57
N ILE A 261 -13.71 -3.17 28.65
CA ILE A 261 -12.90 -2.65 29.76
C ILE A 261 -12.11 -3.74 30.49
N ILE A 262 -12.68 -4.94 30.65
CA ILE A 262 -12.10 -6.02 31.45
C ILE A 262 -11.59 -7.19 30.60
N TRP A 263 -12.09 -7.37 29.37
CA TRP A 263 -11.71 -8.46 28.47
C TRP A 263 -10.63 -8.09 27.45
N PHE A 264 -10.52 -6.82 27.07
CA PHE A 264 -9.55 -6.41 26.06
C PHE A 264 -8.13 -6.35 26.65
N ASP A 265 -7.19 -7.11 26.07
CA ASP A 265 -5.81 -7.21 26.57
C ASP A 265 -5.06 -5.87 26.58
N ALA A 266 -5.42 -4.93 25.70
CA ALA A 266 -4.84 -3.58 25.69
C ALA A 266 -5.66 -2.56 26.48
N SER A 267 -6.67 -2.98 27.25
CA SER A 267 -7.47 -2.05 28.04
C SER A 267 -6.58 -1.25 29.02
N PRO A 268 -6.85 0.06 29.21
CA PRO A 268 -6.15 0.91 30.17
C PRO A 268 -6.17 0.35 31.59
N PHE A 269 -7.28 -0.30 31.98
CA PHE A 269 -7.49 -0.74 33.35
C PHE A 269 -6.53 -1.86 33.77
N PRO A 270 -6.48 -3.03 33.09
CA PRO A 270 -5.49 -4.07 33.39
C PRO A 270 -4.06 -3.55 33.45
N LEU A 271 -3.69 -2.70 32.49
CA LEU A 271 -2.34 -2.15 32.36
C LEU A 271 -1.97 -1.25 33.54
N VAL A 272 -2.83 -0.30 33.89
CA VAL A 272 -2.60 0.64 34.99
C VAL A 272 -2.63 -0.10 36.33
N ILE A 273 -3.56 -1.05 36.51
CA ILE A 273 -3.63 -1.90 37.70
C ILE A 273 -2.32 -2.71 37.85
N ALA A 274 -1.85 -3.35 36.78
CA ALA A 274 -0.59 -4.10 36.79
C ALA A 274 0.61 -3.21 37.17
N ALA A 275 0.67 -1.99 36.65
CA ALA A 275 1.70 -1.03 37.01
C ALA A 275 1.65 -0.64 38.51
N PHE A 276 0.46 -0.37 39.06
CA PHE A 276 0.31 -0.05 40.49
C PHE A 276 0.64 -1.24 41.40
N ILE A 277 0.19 -2.45 41.07
CA ILE A 277 0.56 -3.67 41.81
C ILE A 277 2.08 -3.82 41.80
N PHE A 278 2.71 -3.69 40.62
CA PHE A 278 4.15 -3.81 40.50
C PHE A 278 4.89 -2.76 41.35
N ILE A 279 4.49 -1.48 41.28
CA ILE A 279 5.08 -0.38 42.06
C ILE A 279 4.89 -0.59 43.58
N GLY A 280 3.71 -1.05 43.99
CA GLY A 280 3.43 -1.37 45.39
C GLY A 280 4.36 -2.46 45.92
N VAL A 281 4.50 -3.56 45.18
CA VAL A 281 5.34 -4.70 45.57
C VAL A 281 6.84 -4.35 45.63
N ILE A 282 7.35 -3.57 44.68
CA ILE A 282 8.77 -3.13 44.72
C ILE A 282 9.03 -2.08 45.82
N SER A 283 7.99 -1.46 46.37
CA SER A 283 8.08 -0.50 47.46
C SER A 283 8.06 -1.18 48.84
N LEU A 284 7.71 -2.46 48.91
CA LEU A 284 7.84 -3.28 50.12
C LEU A 284 9.30 -3.58 50.43
N LYS A 285 9.58 -3.88 51.71
CA LYS A 285 10.91 -4.31 52.16
C LYS A 285 11.32 -5.56 51.38
N GLN A 286 12.51 -5.51 50.79
CA GLN A 286 13.07 -6.63 50.02
C GLN A 286 13.64 -7.69 50.97
N TYR A 287 13.35 -8.96 50.69
CA TYR A 287 13.89 -10.09 51.44
C TYR A 287 14.21 -11.28 50.52
N TYR A 288 14.86 -12.29 51.10
CA TYR A 288 15.25 -13.52 50.42
C TYR A 288 14.68 -14.75 51.16
N ASN A 289 14.02 -15.64 50.42
CA ASN A 289 13.49 -16.90 50.92
C ASN A 289 13.67 -18.01 49.86
N ASN A 290 14.28 -19.12 50.24
CA ASN A 290 14.60 -20.23 49.33
C ASN A 290 13.36 -20.91 48.74
N ILE A 291 12.33 -21.11 49.56
CA ILE A 291 11.09 -21.78 49.16
C ILE A 291 10.35 -20.92 48.13
N VAL A 292 10.18 -19.63 48.43
CA VAL A 292 9.56 -18.66 47.52
C VAL A 292 10.30 -18.59 46.19
N ASN A 293 11.63 -18.53 46.23
CA ASN A 293 12.46 -18.45 45.04
C ASN A 293 12.45 -19.74 44.22
N PHE A 294 12.25 -20.90 44.87
CA PHE A 294 12.05 -22.18 44.21
C PHE A 294 10.70 -22.21 43.48
N PHE A 295 9.59 -21.94 44.15
CA PHE A 295 8.27 -21.94 43.49
C PHE A 295 8.22 -20.91 42.36
N GLY A 296 8.73 -19.70 42.59
CA GLY A 296 8.76 -18.63 41.58
C GLY A 296 9.53 -18.98 40.31
N SER A 297 10.62 -19.77 40.40
CA SER A 297 11.37 -20.18 39.21
C SER A 297 10.70 -21.23 38.34
N HIS A 298 9.69 -21.94 38.85
CA HIS A 298 8.98 -23.01 38.14
C HIS A 298 7.57 -22.59 37.68
N VAL A 299 7.16 -21.36 37.95
CA VAL A 299 5.84 -20.80 37.56
C VAL A 299 5.58 -20.90 36.04
N PHE A 300 6.62 -20.89 35.21
CA PHE A 300 6.45 -21.01 33.76
C PHE A 300 5.81 -22.35 33.35
N GLY A 301 6.08 -23.45 34.08
CA GLY A 301 5.42 -24.73 33.82
C GLY A 301 3.93 -24.73 34.15
N ALA A 302 3.52 -23.97 35.18
CA ALA A 302 2.10 -23.75 35.46
C ALA A 302 1.37 -23.05 34.29
N TYR A 303 2.01 -22.07 33.67
CA TYR A 303 1.50 -21.46 32.43
C TYR A 303 1.40 -22.49 31.28
N LEU A 304 2.46 -23.28 31.03
CA LEU A 304 2.48 -24.24 29.93
C LEU A 304 1.46 -25.37 30.10
N PHE A 305 1.24 -25.81 31.33
CA PHE A 305 0.22 -26.80 31.67
C PHE A 305 -1.19 -26.24 31.47
N GLN A 306 -1.50 -25.10 32.10
CA GLN A 306 -2.85 -24.55 32.09
C GLN A 306 -3.27 -24.01 30.71
N SER A 307 -2.30 -23.62 29.87
CA SER A 307 -2.53 -23.16 28.50
C SER A 307 -2.42 -24.27 27.45
N ALA A 308 -2.26 -25.53 27.86
CA ALA A 308 -2.01 -26.63 26.92
C ALA A 308 -3.19 -26.82 25.94
N PRO A 309 -2.95 -26.78 24.62
CA PRO A 309 -3.99 -26.98 23.61
C PRO A 309 -4.67 -28.34 23.75
N ILE A 310 -5.96 -28.43 23.42
CA ILE A 310 -6.85 -29.59 23.65
C ILE A 310 -7.14 -29.85 25.13
N PHE A 311 -6.09 -29.96 25.96
CA PHE A 311 -6.19 -30.33 27.37
C PHE A 311 -6.90 -29.25 28.20
N SER A 312 -6.51 -27.99 28.03
CA SER A 312 -7.03 -26.88 28.84
C SER A 312 -8.54 -26.68 28.69
N PRO A 313 -9.13 -26.57 27.48
CA PRO A 313 -10.58 -26.51 27.33
C PRO A 313 -11.30 -27.73 27.93
N TRP A 314 -10.72 -28.92 27.76
CA TRP A 314 -11.32 -30.16 28.28
C TRP A 314 -11.38 -30.19 29.81
N ILE A 315 -10.30 -29.83 30.51
CA ILE A 315 -10.26 -29.90 31.97
C ILE A 315 -11.20 -28.89 32.63
N TYR A 316 -11.31 -27.67 32.09
CA TYR A 316 -12.21 -26.65 32.63
C TYR A 316 -13.68 -27.02 32.43
N VAL A 317 -14.04 -27.53 31.26
CA VAL A 317 -15.43 -27.88 30.92
C VAL A 317 -15.87 -29.19 31.58
N THR A 318 -15.03 -30.21 31.57
CA THR A 318 -15.41 -31.57 31.97
C THR A 318 -15.23 -31.82 33.47
N ILE A 319 -14.11 -31.36 34.03
CA ILE A 319 -13.70 -31.69 35.41
C ILE A 319 -14.08 -30.57 36.38
N ILE A 320 -13.66 -29.33 36.09
CA ILE A 320 -13.82 -28.21 37.05
C ILE A 320 -15.28 -27.75 37.15
N ASN A 321 -15.92 -27.48 36.01
CA ASN A 321 -17.33 -27.07 35.87
C ASN A 321 -17.95 -26.37 37.11
N VAL A 322 -17.64 -25.08 37.28
CA VAL A 322 -18.03 -24.26 38.46
C VAL A 322 -19.55 -24.16 38.66
N ASN A 323 -20.36 -24.41 37.63
CA ASN A 323 -21.82 -24.45 37.75
C ASN A 323 -22.35 -25.47 38.78
N ARG A 324 -21.55 -26.49 39.14
CA ARG A 324 -21.93 -27.50 40.15
C ARG A 324 -21.86 -26.99 41.59
N ILE A 325 -21.26 -25.82 41.83
CA ILE A 325 -21.06 -25.24 43.16
C ILE A 325 -22.13 -24.17 43.42
N ASN A 326 -22.81 -24.24 44.56
CA ASN A 326 -23.82 -23.27 44.98
C ASN A 326 -23.22 -22.16 45.85
N GLY A 327 -23.63 -20.91 45.60
CA GLY A 327 -23.23 -19.72 46.37
C GLY A 327 -21.98 -19.00 45.86
N THR A 328 -21.98 -17.66 45.91
CA THR A 328 -20.94 -16.80 45.30
C THR A 328 -19.58 -17.01 45.95
N LEU A 329 -19.55 -16.99 47.29
CA LEU A 329 -18.32 -17.20 48.04
C LEU A 329 -17.75 -18.60 47.82
N ASN A 330 -18.60 -19.63 47.81
CA ASN A 330 -18.16 -21.01 47.59
C ASN A 330 -17.56 -21.20 46.19
N ARG A 331 -18.15 -20.60 45.15
CA ARG A 331 -17.59 -20.61 43.78
C ARG A 331 -16.23 -19.93 43.72
N LEU A 332 -16.06 -18.80 44.41
CA LEU A 332 -14.78 -18.09 44.48
C LEU A 332 -13.71 -18.92 45.20
N VAL A 333 -14.03 -19.48 46.37
CA VAL A 333 -13.13 -20.34 47.15
C VAL A 333 -12.75 -21.59 46.36
N PHE A 334 -13.71 -22.23 45.70
CA PHE A 334 -13.46 -23.37 44.82
C PHE A 334 -12.52 -22.98 43.66
N SER A 335 -12.77 -21.85 43.00
CA SER A 335 -11.93 -21.36 41.90
C SER A 335 -10.50 -21.07 42.34
N LEU A 336 -10.31 -20.51 43.55
CA LEU A 336 -9.00 -20.30 44.16
C LEU A 336 -8.30 -21.63 44.45
N GLY A 337 -9.01 -22.62 45.00
CA GLY A 337 -8.49 -23.95 45.25
C GLY A 337 -8.01 -24.63 43.95
N VAL A 338 -8.81 -24.55 42.88
CA VAL A 338 -8.45 -25.05 41.55
C VAL A 338 -7.21 -24.34 41.01
N ALA A 339 -7.14 -23.01 41.14
CA ALA A 339 -5.98 -22.24 40.66
C ALA A 339 -4.69 -22.67 41.37
N ILE A 340 -4.73 -22.80 42.70
CA ILE A 340 -3.58 -23.26 43.50
C ILE A 340 -3.16 -24.68 43.09
N LEU A 341 -4.13 -25.59 42.92
CA LEU A 341 -3.87 -26.96 42.49
C LEU A 341 -3.20 -27.00 41.11
N PHE A 342 -3.68 -26.20 40.15
CA PHE A 342 -3.11 -26.15 38.79
C PHE A 342 -1.69 -25.60 38.78
N VAL A 343 -1.42 -24.57 39.60
CA VAL A 343 -0.05 -24.08 39.78
C VAL A 343 0.83 -25.18 40.33
N PHE A 344 0.38 -25.91 41.35
CA PHE A 344 1.16 -27.00 41.94
C PHE A 344 1.44 -28.12 40.93
N ILE A 345 0.42 -28.60 40.21
CA ILE A 345 0.59 -29.63 39.16
C ILE A 345 1.58 -29.17 38.10
N GLY A 346 1.42 -27.94 37.60
CA GLY A 346 2.30 -27.41 36.57
C GLY A 346 3.74 -27.25 37.03
N ILE A 347 3.98 -26.91 38.30
CA ILE A 347 5.32 -26.87 38.90
C ILE A 347 5.91 -28.27 39.01
N VAL A 348 5.13 -29.26 39.46
CA VAL A 348 5.57 -30.67 39.51
C VAL A 348 5.94 -31.17 38.11
N LEU A 349 5.10 -30.91 37.10
CA LEU A 349 5.40 -31.24 35.70
C LEU A 349 6.65 -30.52 35.21
N HIS A 350 6.86 -29.26 35.59
CA HIS A 350 8.06 -28.51 35.19
C HIS A 350 9.32 -29.17 35.75
N VAL A 351 9.34 -29.53 37.02
CA VAL A 351 10.46 -30.20 37.67
C VAL A 351 10.76 -31.55 37.02
N ILE A 352 9.72 -32.31 36.65
CA ILE A 352 9.86 -33.63 35.99
C ILE A 352 10.40 -33.48 34.56
N LEU A 353 9.93 -32.48 33.81
CA LEU A 353 10.26 -32.30 32.39
C LEU A 353 11.51 -31.44 32.16
N GLU A 354 11.93 -30.64 33.14
CA GLU A 354 13.09 -29.75 33.05
C GLU A 354 14.39 -30.49 32.62
N PRO A 355 14.73 -31.70 33.13
CA PRO A 355 15.92 -32.42 32.67
C PRO A 355 15.90 -32.71 31.16
N ILE A 356 14.73 -33.03 30.60
CA ILE A 356 14.54 -33.29 29.16
C ILE A 356 14.68 -31.97 28.39
N ALA A 357 14.02 -30.91 28.85
CA ALA A 357 14.10 -29.59 28.25
C ALA A 357 15.53 -29.03 28.25
N ASN A 358 16.30 -29.27 29.32
CA ASN A 358 17.71 -28.87 29.43
C ASN A 358 18.60 -29.65 28.45
N LYS A 359 18.37 -30.97 28.27
CA LYS A 359 19.08 -31.76 27.25
C LYS A 359 18.78 -31.24 25.84
N LEU A 360 17.50 -30.97 25.53
CA LEU A 360 17.10 -30.40 24.25
C LEU A 360 17.72 -29.02 24.03
N SER A 361 17.69 -28.14 25.05
CA SER A 361 18.30 -26.82 24.99
C SER A 361 19.81 -26.90 24.76
N GLY A 362 20.50 -27.84 25.42
CA GLY A 362 21.93 -28.08 25.23
C GLY A 362 22.25 -28.56 23.82
N PHE A 363 21.45 -29.48 23.28
CA PHE A 363 21.56 -29.96 21.90
C PHE A 363 21.33 -28.84 20.88
N LEU A 364 20.27 -28.04 21.05
CA LEU A 364 19.99 -26.89 20.19
C LEU A 364 21.09 -25.84 20.26
N LEU A 365 21.60 -25.54 21.46
CA LEU A 365 22.73 -24.62 21.62
C LEU A 365 24.02 -25.17 21.01
N LYS A 366 24.28 -26.48 21.11
CA LYS A 366 25.42 -27.11 20.44
C LYS A 366 25.31 -26.96 18.93
N ILE A 367 24.15 -27.25 18.34
CA ILE A 367 23.89 -27.01 16.90
C ILE A 367 24.11 -25.55 16.54
N ILE A 368 23.52 -24.63 17.31
CA ILE A 368 23.66 -23.18 17.06
C ILE A 368 25.12 -22.75 17.14
N ASN A 369 25.87 -23.25 18.13
CA ASN A 369 27.27 -22.93 18.32
C ASN A 369 28.15 -23.58 17.24
N GLU A 370 27.93 -24.83 16.86
CA GLU A 370 28.63 -25.49 15.75
C GLU A 370 28.38 -24.74 14.44
N LEU A 371 27.13 -24.36 14.16
CA LEU A 371 26.79 -23.50 13.03
C LEU A 371 27.48 -22.14 13.15
N SER A 372 27.57 -21.55 14.35
CA SER A 372 28.27 -20.28 14.59
C SER A 372 29.80 -20.41 14.46
N THR A 373 30.37 -21.55 14.81
CA THR A 373 31.82 -21.81 14.80
C THR A 373 32.26 -22.12 13.38
N GLN A 374 31.50 -22.96 12.67
CA GLN A 374 31.60 -23.11 11.22
C GLN A 374 31.44 -21.75 10.54
N CYS A 375 30.50 -20.89 10.97
CA CYS A 375 30.41 -19.53 10.45
C CYS A 375 31.66 -18.66 10.70
N ASN A 376 32.36 -18.87 11.81
CA ASN A 376 33.54 -18.08 12.19
C ASN A 376 34.84 -18.62 11.56
N GLU A 377 35.00 -19.93 11.39
CA GLU A 377 36.13 -20.55 10.68
C GLU A 377 36.09 -20.21 9.18
N PHE A 378 34.90 -20.24 8.60
CA PHE A 378 34.66 -19.83 7.21
C PHE A 378 34.77 -18.31 7.01
N ARG A 379 34.79 -17.51 8.10
CA ARG A 379 35.09 -16.07 8.09
C ARG A 379 36.60 -15.80 7.97
N ASN A 380 37.45 -16.77 8.32
CA ASN A 380 38.91 -16.63 8.37
C ASN A 380 39.64 -17.29 7.18
N SER A 381 38.97 -18.11 6.35
CA SER A 381 39.54 -18.66 5.11
C SER A 381 39.46 -17.64 3.95
N ASN A 382 40.60 -17.38 3.30
CA ASN A 382 40.77 -16.34 2.26
C ASN A 382 40.05 -16.61 0.91
N LEU A 383 39.23 -17.64 0.83
CA LEU A 383 38.23 -17.85 -0.21
C LEU A 383 36.94 -18.30 0.48
N GLY A 384 35.80 -17.67 0.19
CA GLY A 384 34.50 -18.27 0.55
C GLY A 384 33.50 -17.41 1.32
N PHE A 385 33.27 -16.14 0.99
CA PHE A 385 32.08 -15.43 1.52
C PHE A 385 30.84 -15.55 0.61
N ILE A 386 30.90 -16.34 -0.47
CA ILE A 386 29.74 -16.66 -1.33
C ILE A 386 28.85 -17.75 -0.70
N ASN A 387 29.37 -18.58 0.21
CA ASN A 387 28.62 -19.75 0.71
C ASN A 387 28.09 -19.61 2.15
N LEU A 388 28.35 -18.51 2.85
CA LEU A 388 28.01 -18.38 4.28
C LEU A 388 26.58 -17.91 4.57
N LEU A 389 25.98 -17.13 3.67
CA LEU A 389 24.63 -16.63 3.83
C LEU A 389 23.60 -17.47 3.08
N GLY A 390 24.00 -18.28 2.09
CA GLY A 390 23.09 -19.15 1.34
C GLY A 390 22.24 -20.05 2.25
N PRO A 391 22.84 -20.91 3.10
CA PRO A 391 22.06 -21.85 3.90
C PRO A 391 21.37 -21.21 5.11
N THR A 392 21.93 -20.14 5.69
CA THR A 392 21.35 -19.45 6.85
C THR A 392 20.23 -18.51 6.43
N ILE A 393 20.37 -17.80 5.31
CA ILE A 393 19.27 -17.06 4.67
C ILE A 393 18.28 -18.04 4.07
N ILE A 394 18.66 -19.19 3.50
CA ILE A 394 17.67 -20.19 3.05
C ILE A 394 16.97 -20.84 4.23
N LYS A 395 17.61 -21.10 5.37
CA LYS A 395 16.95 -21.64 6.58
C LYS A 395 16.09 -20.61 7.30
N ILE A 396 16.52 -19.35 7.36
CA ILE A 396 15.72 -18.23 7.88
C ILE A 396 14.59 -17.92 6.91
N THR A 397 14.83 -17.91 5.61
CA THR A 397 13.82 -17.76 4.55
C THR A 397 12.89 -18.95 4.53
N PHE A 398 13.34 -20.18 4.74
CA PHE A 398 12.49 -21.37 4.83
C PHE A 398 11.71 -21.40 6.14
N SER A 399 12.26 -20.88 7.25
CA SER A 399 11.57 -20.70 8.55
C SER A 399 10.59 -19.53 8.53
N ILE A 400 10.88 -18.47 7.76
CA ILE A 400 10.00 -17.33 7.51
C ILE A 400 8.92 -17.72 6.51
N ILE A 401 9.24 -18.50 5.48
CA ILE A 401 8.29 -19.14 4.57
C ILE A 401 7.41 -20.08 5.40
N THR A 402 7.94 -21.04 6.16
CA THR A 402 7.08 -21.89 7.02
C THR A 402 6.29 -21.07 8.05
N ALA A 403 6.81 -19.98 8.62
CA ALA A 403 6.06 -19.08 9.49
C ALA A 403 4.99 -18.24 8.75
N VAL A 404 5.22 -17.87 7.50
CA VAL A 404 4.28 -17.14 6.62
C VAL A 404 3.17 -18.09 6.12
N PHE A 405 3.48 -19.37 5.94
CA PHE A 405 2.54 -20.42 5.54
C PHE A 405 1.77 -21.03 6.73
N ALA A 406 2.15 -20.75 7.99
CA ALA A 406 1.62 -21.40 9.19
C ALA A 406 0.72 -20.52 10.09
N VAL A 407 0.60 -19.21 9.83
CA VAL A 407 -0.10 -18.28 10.72
C VAL A 407 -1.51 -17.96 10.18
N PRO A 408 -2.59 -18.37 10.88
CA PRO A 408 -3.92 -17.87 10.59
C PRO A 408 -4.11 -16.49 11.22
N GLY A 409 -4.61 -15.52 10.44
CA GLY A 409 -5.18 -14.27 10.94
C GLY A 409 -4.35 -12.99 10.73
N ASN A 410 -5.08 -11.86 10.69
CA ASN A 410 -4.61 -10.49 10.45
C ASN A 410 -3.47 -10.05 11.39
N LYS A 411 -2.21 -10.25 10.98
CA LYS A 411 -1.01 -9.74 11.69
C LYS A 411 -0.10 -8.87 10.82
N VAL A 412 -0.71 -7.99 10.03
CA VAL A 412 -0.02 -7.00 9.18
C VAL A 412 0.78 -5.97 9.99
N LEU A 413 0.35 -5.67 11.23
CA LEU A 413 1.00 -4.68 12.10
C LEU A 413 2.36 -5.16 12.68
N GLU A 414 2.51 -6.46 12.92
CA GLU A 414 3.78 -7.05 13.40
C GLU A 414 4.86 -6.96 12.33
N ILE A 415 4.48 -7.12 11.06
CA ILE A 415 5.40 -6.98 9.93
C ILE A 415 5.80 -5.51 9.73
N ILE A 416 4.85 -4.56 9.83
CA ILE A 416 5.11 -3.12 9.76
C ILE A 416 6.12 -2.68 10.85
N ILE A 417 6.01 -3.23 12.06
CA ILE A 417 6.87 -2.85 13.19
C ILE A 417 8.23 -3.49 13.11
N VAL A 418 8.34 -4.76 12.69
CA VAL A 418 9.63 -5.38 12.40
C VAL A 418 10.35 -4.63 11.26
N SER A 419 9.63 -4.23 10.21
CA SER A 419 10.19 -3.41 9.12
C SER A 419 10.57 -1.99 9.57
N ALA A 420 9.77 -1.34 10.42
CA ALA A 420 10.09 -0.02 10.97
C ALA A 420 11.27 -0.05 11.94
N ILE A 421 11.42 -1.12 12.72
CA ILE A 421 12.56 -1.36 13.61
C ILE A 421 13.83 -1.64 12.79
N LEU A 422 13.75 -2.45 11.73
CA LEU A 422 14.86 -2.64 10.78
C LEU A 422 15.28 -1.32 10.13
N MET A 423 14.32 -0.47 9.73
CA MET A 423 14.57 0.87 9.22
C MET A 423 15.20 1.82 10.25
N ALA A 424 14.84 1.70 11.54
CA ALA A 424 15.43 2.48 12.63
C ALA A 424 16.86 2.03 12.97
N MET A 425 17.14 0.72 12.94
CA MET A 425 18.47 0.14 13.17
C MET A 425 19.49 0.59 12.12
N MET A 426 19.07 0.67 10.85
CA MET A 426 19.95 1.09 9.75
C MET A 426 20.29 2.59 9.78
N ARG A 427 19.52 3.39 10.54
CA ARG A 427 19.75 4.84 10.68
C ARG A 427 20.69 5.20 11.84
N SER A 428 20.98 4.28 12.77
CA SER A 428 21.68 4.59 14.03
C SER A 428 23.18 4.28 14.07
N HIS A 429 23.82 3.92 12.95
CA HIS A 429 25.27 3.66 12.91
C HIS A 429 25.97 4.44 11.80
N HIS A 430 26.72 5.47 12.20
CA HIS A 430 27.77 6.09 11.40
C HIS A 430 28.96 5.13 11.28
N ILE A 431 28.87 4.14 10.38
CA ILE A 431 30.00 3.26 10.04
C ILE A 431 30.48 3.66 8.64
N LYS A 432 31.77 3.99 8.51
CA LYS A 432 32.43 4.24 7.22
C LYS A 432 32.38 2.95 6.38
N ILE A 433 31.78 3.02 5.19
CA ILE A 433 31.36 1.85 4.41
C ILE A 433 32.45 1.45 3.41
N GLY A 434 32.98 0.22 3.53
CA GLY A 434 33.92 -0.41 2.58
C GLY A 434 33.25 -1.32 1.54
N LYS A 435 33.99 -1.64 0.45
CA LYS A 435 33.54 -2.35 -0.77
C LYS A 435 32.74 -3.66 -0.57
N LYS A 436 32.86 -4.35 0.57
CA LYS A 436 32.16 -5.63 0.87
C LYS A 436 30.66 -5.50 1.20
N LEU A 437 30.14 -4.30 1.53
CA LEU A 437 28.70 -4.07 1.79
C LEU A 437 27.85 -3.85 0.52
N LYS A 438 28.46 -3.87 -0.67
CA LYS A 438 27.77 -3.65 -1.96
C LYS A 438 26.99 -4.89 -2.42
N SER A 439 27.52 -6.10 -2.24
CA SER A 439 26.91 -7.37 -2.68
C SER A 439 25.65 -7.78 -1.87
N ILE A 440 25.56 -7.37 -0.60
CA ILE A 440 24.42 -7.67 0.30
C ILE A 440 23.14 -6.95 -0.16
N ASN A 441 23.24 -5.72 -0.67
CA ASN A 441 22.09 -4.96 -1.19
C ASN A 441 21.50 -5.59 -2.46
N TRP A 442 22.33 -6.13 -3.36
CA TRP A 442 21.88 -6.82 -4.57
C TRP A 442 21.10 -8.10 -4.24
N SER A 443 21.57 -8.86 -3.25
CA SER A 443 20.95 -10.12 -2.82
C SER A 443 19.55 -9.88 -2.20
N VAL A 444 19.39 -8.81 -1.41
CA VAL A 444 18.09 -8.38 -0.86
C VAL A 444 17.12 -7.91 -1.95
N GLY A 445 17.62 -7.25 -3.00
CA GLY A 445 16.83 -6.87 -4.17
C GLY A 445 16.34 -8.05 -5.00
N ILE A 446 17.19 -9.07 -5.20
CA ILE A 446 16.84 -10.31 -5.93
C ILE A 446 15.82 -11.14 -5.13
N ILE A 447 15.98 -11.24 -3.80
CA ILE A 447 15.05 -11.96 -2.92
C ILE A 447 13.70 -11.21 -2.82
N GLY A 448 13.70 -9.88 -2.78
CA GLY A 448 12.49 -9.07 -2.87
C GLY A 448 11.76 -9.25 -4.22
N GLY A 449 12.51 -9.36 -5.32
CA GLY A 449 11.98 -9.69 -6.64
C GLY A 449 11.44 -11.13 -6.76
N ALA A 450 12.07 -12.11 -6.10
CA ALA A 450 11.60 -13.49 -6.08
C ALA A 450 10.34 -13.67 -5.21
N LEU A 451 10.26 -13.02 -4.04
CA LEU A 451 9.06 -12.95 -3.20
C LEU A 451 7.90 -12.25 -3.92
N TYR A 452 8.19 -11.26 -4.76
CA TYR A 452 7.21 -10.59 -5.62
C TYR A 452 6.63 -11.55 -6.67
N ILE A 453 7.44 -12.39 -7.33
CA ILE A 453 6.97 -13.41 -8.29
C ILE A 453 6.02 -14.43 -7.63
N VAL A 454 6.28 -14.81 -6.38
CA VAL A 454 5.44 -15.76 -5.61
C VAL A 454 4.08 -15.17 -5.24
N THR A 455 3.95 -13.84 -5.10
CA THR A 455 2.66 -13.19 -4.82
C THR A 455 1.67 -13.17 -6.00
N PHE A 456 2.12 -13.57 -7.20
CA PHE A 456 1.27 -13.71 -8.41
C PHE A 456 0.72 -15.13 -8.61
N LEU A 457 0.98 -16.07 -7.69
CA LEU A 457 0.33 -17.38 -7.73
C LEU A 457 -1.18 -17.23 -7.42
N PRO A 458 -2.07 -18.00 -8.10
CA PRO A 458 -3.51 -17.84 -7.99
C PRO A 458 -4.00 -17.93 -6.54
N ALA A 459 -4.92 -17.03 -6.15
CA ALA A 459 -5.52 -16.98 -4.81
C ALA A 459 -6.17 -18.31 -4.39
N ASN A 460 -6.51 -19.17 -5.35
CA ASN A 460 -7.08 -20.50 -5.13
C ASN A 460 -6.14 -21.43 -4.34
N TYR A 461 -4.84 -21.10 -4.25
CA TYR A 461 -3.85 -21.82 -3.44
C TYR A 461 -3.73 -21.29 -1.99
N PHE A 462 -4.27 -20.10 -1.69
CA PHE A 462 -4.08 -19.42 -0.42
C PHE A 462 -5.41 -18.98 0.15
N ASN A 463 -5.83 -19.60 1.25
CA ASN A 463 -7.06 -19.28 1.99
C ASN A 463 -6.88 -18.00 2.84
N THR A 464 -6.28 -16.95 2.29
CA THR A 464 -5.92 -15.70 2.98
C THR A 464 -6.87 -14.56 2.63
N SER A 465 -7.12 -13.67 3.58
CA SER A 465 -7.94 -12.49 3.33
C SER A 465 -7.29 -11.59 2.29
N LEU A 466 -8.13 -10.93 1.52
CA LEU A 466 -7.77 -9.89 0.57
C LEU A 466 -6.75 -8.85 1.07
N ILE A 467 -6.90 -8.46 2.34
CA ILE A 467 -6.07 -7.45 3.03
C ILE A 467 -4.68 -8.02 3.35
N SER A 468 -4.58 -9.31 3.68
CA SER A 468 -3.31 -9.99 3.87
C SER A 468 -2.53 -10.14 2.55
N HIS A 469 -3.22 -10.34 1.43
CA HIS A 469 -2.59 -10.38 0.11
C HIS A 469 -2.06 -8.99 -0.29
N ILE A 470 -2.85 -7.93 -0.09
CA ILE A 470 -2.41 -6.53 -0.28
C ILE A 470 -1.22 -6.20 0.61
N GLY A 471 -1.27 -6.59 1.87
CA GLY A 471 -0.19 -6.38 2.83
C GLY A 471 1.11 -7.05 2.39
N LEU A 472 1.05 -8.32 1.99
CA LEU A 472 2.19 -9.07 1.47
C LEU A 472 2.80 -8.38 0.24
N VAL A 473 1.96 -7.93 -0.69
CA VAL A 473 2.44 -7.25 -1.90
C VAL A 473 3.03 -5.86 -1.58
N LEU A 474 2.42 -5.10 -0.65
CA LEU A 474 2.98 -3.83 -0.15
C LEU A 474 4.33 -4.01 0.55
N ILE A 475 4.52 -5.11 1.29
CA ILE A 475 5.76 -5.43 2.01
C ILE A 475 6.86 -5.88 1.03
N SER A 476 6.53 -6.74 0.06
CA SER A 476 7.43 -7.13 -1.03
C SER A 476 7.84 -5.90 -1.87
N PHE A 477 6.90 -4.99 -2.11
CA PHE A 477 7.14 -3.75 -2.84
C PHE A 477 7.97 -2.73 -2.04
N GLY A 478 7.72 -2.60 -0.73
CA GLY A 478 8.48 -1.72 0.17
C GLY A 478 9.92 -2.20 0.39
N THR A 479 10.14 -3.51 0.50
CA THR A 479 11.47 -4.11 0.61
C THR A 479 12.26 -3.99 -0.69
N PHE A 480 11.62 -4.20 -1.84
CA PHE A 480 12.21 -3.95 -3.16
C PHE A 480 12.58 -2.47 -3.35
N SER A 481 11.67 -1.55 -3.00
CA SER A 481 11.89 -0.10 -3.09
C SER A 481 13.02 0.38 -2.16
N PHE A 482 13.14 -0.21 -0.97
CA PHE A 482 14.22 0.07 -0.02
C PHE A 482 15.57 -0.49 -0.50
N ALA A 483 15.60 -1.69 -1.07
CA ALA A 483 16.80 -2.28 -1.68
C ALA A 483 17.31 -1.42 -2.84
N ILE A 484 16.40 -0.91 -3.68
CA ILE A 484 16.72 0.06 -4.73
C ILE A 484 17.25 1.36 -4.11
N ALA A 485 16.55 1.96 -3.14
CA ALA A 485 17.00 3.20 -2.48
C ALA A 485 18.40 3.09 -1.86
N ASN A 486 18.76 1.93 -1.30
CA ASN A 486 20.10 1.67 -0.77
C ASN A 486 21.15 1.43 -1.86
N MET A 487 20.80 0.76 -2.96
CA MET A 487 21.65 0.65 -4.16
C MET A 487 22.01 2.05 -4.69
N LEU A 488 21.06 2.97 -4.66
CA LEU A 488 21.21 4.33 -5.16
C LEU A 488 22.01 5.23 -4.21
N ASN A 489 21.84 5.09 -2.90
CA ASN A 489 22.73 5.71 -1.91
C ASN A 489 24.17 5.17 -1.99
N GLN A 490 24.38 3.95 -2.48
CA GLN A 490 25.72 3.42 -2.74
C GLN A 490 26.37 3.99 -4.01
N LEU A 491 25.61 4.18 -5.09
CA LEU A 491 26.08 4.91 -6.28
C LEU A 491 26.45 6.37 -5.95
N LYS A 492 25.72 6.96 -5.00
CA LYS A 492 25.97 8.30 -4.43
C LYS A 492 27.31 8.42 -3.70
N ASN A 493 27.76 7.36 -3.02
CA ASN A 493 29.03 7.37 -2.26
C ASN A 493 30.27 7.09 -3.14
N GLU A 494 30.10 6.57 -4.36
CA GLU A 494 31.20 6.45 -5.34
C GLU A 494 31.44 7.75 -6.13
N GLN A 495 30.42 8.59 -6.31
CA GLN A 495 30.52 9.89 -7.00
C GLN A 495 30.87 11.06 -6.07
N ASN A 496 31.16 10.78 -4.80
CA ASN A 496 31.30 11.77 -3.72
C ASN A 496 32.64 12.53 -3.72
N GLN A 497 33.19 12.81 -4.90
CA GLN A 497 34.30 13.76 -5.05
C GLN A 497 33.84 15.17 -5.45
N ASN A 498 32.62 15.39 -5.99
CA ASN A 498 32.25 16.68 -6.61
C ASN A 498 30.88 17.29 -6.16
N GLY A 499 30.57 17.29 -4.85
CA GLY A 499 29.85 18.39 -4.18
C GLY A 499 28.34 18.67 -4.41
N GLU A 500 27.80 18.77 -5.63
CA GLU A 500 26.51 19.49 -5.84
C GLU A 500 25.31 18.64 -6.31
N HIS A 501 25.52 17.38 -6.73
CA HIS A 501 24.48 16.54 -7.34
C HIS A 501 23.61 15.71 -6.36
N LEU A 502 23.88 15.72 -5.05
CA LEU A 502 23.29 14.77 -4.08
C LEU A 502 21.80 15.04 -3.70
N GLY A 503 21.29 16.26 -3.85
CA GLY A 503 19.94 16.64 -3.40
C GLY A 503 18.80 16.26 -4.36
N PHE A 504 19.09 16.21 -5.66
CA PHE A 504 18.13 15.88 -6.72
C PHE A 504 17.69 14.41 -6.60
N TYR A 505 18.64 13.48 -6.63
CA TYR A 505 18.34 12.04 -6.59
C TYR A 505 17.65 11.63 -5.29
N ASP A 506 18.04 12.17 -4.13
CA ASP A 506 17.36 11.90 -2.85
C ASP A 506 15.88 12.32 -2.88
N SER A 507 15.59 13.45 -3.53
CA SER A 507 14.22 13.93 -3.69
C SER A 507 13.44 13.07 -4.69
N TYR A 508 14.08 12.71 -5.81
CA TYR A 508 13.49 11.88 -6.86
C TYR A 508 13.05 10.52 -6.34
N TRP A 509 13.90 9.83 -5.58
CA TRP A 509 13.58 8.52 -5.02
C TRP A 509 12.48 8.58 -3.95
N LYS A 510 12.40 9.66 -3.18
CA LYS A 510 11.28 9.89 -2.25
C LYS A 510 9.96 9.98 -2.99
N TYR A 511 9.91 10.75 -4.08
CA TYR A 511 8.68 10.85 -4.87
C TYR A 511 8.37 9.53 -5.59
N ILE A 512 9.37 8.76 -6.03
CA ILE A 512 9.14 7.42 -6.61
C ILE A 512 8.41 6.54 -5.62
N LEU A 513 8.86 6.48 -4.36
CA LEU A 513 8.21 5.68 -3.32
C LEU A 513 6.77 6.15 -3.09
N LEU A 514 6.56 7.47 -3.01
CA LEU A 514 5.25 8.07 -2.77
C LEU A 514 4.26 7.77 -3.91
N TYR A 515 4.63 8.05 -5.16
CA TYR A 515 3.75 7.78 -6.32
C TYR A 515 3.53 6.29 -6.54
N SER A 516 4.54 5.46 -6.32
CA SER A 516 4.38 4.01 -6.44
C SER A 516 3.37 3.46 -5.44
N THR A 517 3.36 3.99 -4.21
CA THR A 517 2.37 3.60 -3.19
C THR A 517 0.95 3.92 -3.64
N VAL A 518 0.74 5.11 -4.21
CA VAL A 518 -0.57 5.53 -4.73
C VAL A 518 -1.00 4.64 -5.89
N ILE A 519 -0.13 4.50 -6.90
CA ILE A 519 -0.40 3.67 -8.09
C ILE A 519 -0.70 2.23 -7.72
N PHE A 520 0.00 1.69 -6.72
CA PHE A 520 -0.22 0.32 -6.26
C PHE A 520 -1.60 0.11 -5.64
N ILE A 521 -2.10 1.07 -4.85
CA ILE A 521 -3.47 1.03 -4.30
C ILE A 521 -4.51 0.99 -5.43
N TYR A 522 -4.31 1.82 -6.48
CA TYR A 522 -5.18 1.83 -7.65
C TYR A 522 -5.04 0.54 -8.48
N PHE A 523 -3.83 0.00 -8.64
CA PHE A 523 -3.61 -1.23 -9.39
C PHE A 523 -4.37 -2.41 -8.78
N ILE A 524 -4.37 -2.56 -7.46
CA ILE A 524 -5.16 -3.61 -6.81
C ILE A 524 -6.66 -3.41 -7.02
N ALA A 525 -7.14 -2.16 -6.87
CA ALA A 525 -8.56 -1.86 -6.95
C ALA A 525 -9.13 -2.02 -8.37
N TYR A 526 -8.26 -1.92 -9.38
CA TYR A 526 -8.62 -1.94 -10.79
C TYR A 526 -7.95 -3.07 -11.57
N TYR A 527 -7.36 -4.06 -10.90
CA TYR A 527 -6.74 -5.22 -11.56
C TYR A 527 -7.76 -5.96 -12.44
N PRO A 528 -7.39 -6.41 -13.66
CA PRO A 528 -6.08 -6.30 -14.32
C PRO A 528 -5.83 -4.95 -15.01
N GLY A 529 -6.81 -4.07 -15.04
CA GLY A 529 -6.77 -2.77 -15.70
C GLY A 529 -8.17 -2.37 -16.13
N ILE A 530 -8.34 -1.11 -16.48
CA ILE A 530 -9.60 -0.59 -17.02
C ILE A 530 -9.49 -0.57 -18.54
N MET A 531 -10.31 -1.36 -19.22
CA MET A 531 -10.46 -1.35 -20.68
C MET A 531 -11.79 -0.70 -21.06
N VAL A 532 -11.72 0.28 -21.93
CA VAL A 532 -12.89 0.90 -22.59
C VAL A 532 -13.06 0.33 -24.00
N VAL A 533 -14.10 0.76 -24.73
CA VAL A 533 -14.38 0.28 -26.09
C VAL A 533 -13.13 0.36 -26.98
N ASP A 534 -12.40 1.49 -26.93
CA ASP A 534 -11.13 1.67 -27.65
C ASP A 534 -10.08 0.60 -27.28
N SER A 535 -9.93 0.33 -25.99
CA SER A 535 -8.95 -0.63 -25.45
C SER A 535 -9.28 -2.06 -25.81
N VAL A 536 -10.57 -2.43 -25.70
CA VAL A 536 -11.07 -3.76 -26.07
C VAL A 536 -10.87 -3.98 -27.57
N ASN A 537 -11.06 -2.94 -28.37
CA ASN A 537 -10.79 -3.01 -29.80
C ASN A 537 -9.30 -3.34 -30.07
N GLN A 538 -8.36 -2.59 -29.49
CA GLN A 538 -6.93 -2.86 -29.68
C GLN A 538 -6.51 -4.22 -29.10
N TRP A 539 -7.07 -4.63 -27.96
CA TRP A 539 -6.78 -5.91 -27.32
C TRP A 539 -7.17 -7.10 -28.20
N ASN A 540 -8.30 -7.01 -28.90
CA ASN A 540 -8.73 -8.07 -29.80
C ASN A 540 -7.92 -8.13 -31.11
N GLN A 541 -7.42 -6.98 -31.60
CA GLN A 541 -6.49 -6.95 -32.74
C GLN A 541 -5.20 -7.73 -32.44
N ILE A 542 -4.64 -7.57 -31.24
CA ILE A 542 -3.37 -8.23 -30.86
C ILE A 542 -3.54 -9.74 -30.60
N HIS A 543 -4.76 -10.20 -30.33
CA HIS A 543 -5.13 -11.62 -30.15
C HIS A 543 -5.66 -12.28 -31.43
N HIS A 544 -5.57 -11.61 -32.57
CA HIS A 544 -6.05 -12.11 -33.87
C HIS A 544 -7.54 -12.43 -33.93
N ALA A 545 -8.34 -11.87 -33.01
CA ALA A 545 -9.80 -11.98 -33.09
C ALA A 545 -10.35 -11.26 -34.34
N TYR A 546 -9.64 -10.25 -34.85
CA TYR A 546 -9.85 -9.67 -36.19
C TYR A 546 -8.60 -8.91 -36.68
N PRO A 547 -8.52 -8.53 -37.97
CA PRO A 547 -7.35 -7.90 -38.56
C PRO A 547 -6.96 -6.58 -37.88
N TRP A 548 -5.67 -6.25 -37.94
CA TRP A 548 -5.18 -4.96 -37.48
C TRP A 548 -5.80 -3.84 -38.31
N ASN A 549 -6.14 -2.74 -37.65
CA ASN A 549 -6.68 -1.54 -38.27
C ASN A 549 -6.09 -0.28 -37.64
N ASN A 550 -6.14 0.83 -38.37
CA ASN A 550 -5.60 2.12 -37.95
C ASN A 550 -6.68 3.07 -37.38
N TRP A 551 -7.84 2.54 -36.96
CA TRP A 551 -8.88 3.34 -36.26
C TRP A 551 -8.34 3.94 -34.96
N HIS A 552 -7.42 3.22 -34.34
CA HIS A 552 -6.54 3.72 -33.31
C HIS A 552 -5.10 3.66 -33.81
N PRO A 553 -4.25 4.65 -33.47
CA PRO A 553 -2.89 4.69 -33.97
C PRO A 553 -2.14 3.39 -33.66
N ILE A 554 -1.61 2.76 -34.71
CA ILE A 554 -0.95 1.46 -34.63
C ILE A 554 0.24 1.48 -33.69
N GLY A 555 0.91 2.62 -33.54
CA GLY A 555 1.99 2.76 -32.56
C GLY A 555 1.55 2.43 -31.13
N HIS A 556 0.29 2.73 -30.76
CA HIS A 556 -0.26 2.34 -29.46
C HIS A 556 -0.64 0.86 -29.43
N THR A 557 -1.28 0.36 -30.48
CA THR A 557 -1.62 -1.06 -30.62
C THR A 557 -0.38 -1.95 -30.54
N ALA A 558 0.73 -1.51 -31.12
CA ALA A 558 2.02 -2.21 -31.08
C ALA A 558 2.60 -2.28 -29.66
N VAL A 559 2.46 -1.23 -28.84
CA VAL A 559 2.90 -1.28 -27.43
C VAL A 559 2.04 -2.25 -26.62
N LEU A 560 0.73 -2.27 -26.85
CA LEU A 560 -0.17 -3.27 -26.26
C LEU A 560 0.23 -4.70 -26.69
N TRP A 561 0.54 -4.89 -27.97
CA TRP A 561 1.02 -6.17 -28.49
C TRP A 561 2.33 -6.60 -27.83
N LEU A 562 3.34 -5.73 -27.79
CA LEU A 562 4.64 -6.03 -27.18
C LEU A 562 4.51 -6.38 -25.69
N THR A 563 3.68 -5.65 -24.95
CA THR A 563 3.45 -5.94 -23.52
C THR A 563 2.70 -7.26 -23.31
N SER A 564 1.73 -7.60 -24.18
CA SER A 564 1.05 -8.91 -24.14
C SER A 564 1.99 -10.09 -24.38
N LYS A 565 3.09 -9.91 -25.13
CA LYS A 565 4.10 -10.96 -25.33
C LYS A 565 4.93 -11.26 -24.07
N ILE A 566 5.06 -10.29 -23.16
CA ILE A 566 5.69 -10.51 -21.86
C ILE A 566 4.73 -11.27 -20.94
N TRP A 567 3.48 -10.78 -20.88
CA TRP A 567 2.42 -11.42 -20.12
C TRP A 567 1.08 -11.09 -20.78
N ASP A 568 0.38 -12.15 -21.20
CA ASP A 568 -0.87 -12.06 -21.96
C ASP A 568 -2.06 -11.71 -21.06
N ASN A 569 -2.01 -10.49 -20.52
CA ASN A 569 -2.96 -9.97 -19.55
C ASN A 569 -2.94 -8.44 -19.62
N PRO A 570 -4.10 -7.74 -19.55
CA PRO A 570 -4.16 -6.28 -19.59
C PRO A 570 -3.24 -5.58 -18.56
N ALA A 571 -2.96 -6.27 -17.45
CA ALA A 571 -2.05 -5.80 -16.42
C ALA A 571 -0.62 -5.56 -16.91
N SER A 572 -0.14 -6.25 -17.94
CA SER A 572 1.21 -6.05 -18.48
C SER A 572 1.40 -4.63 -19.03
N PHE A 573 0.40 -4.11 -19.72
CA PHE A 573 0.38 -2.74 -20.21
C PHE A 573 0.20 -1.72 -19.07
N VAL A 574 -0.68 -2.01 -18.11
CA VAL A 574 -0.91 -1.16 -16.92
C VAL A 574 0.37 -1.03 -16.08
N ILE A 575 1.15 -2.11 -15.94
CA ILE A 575 2.45 -2.07 -15.25
C ILE A 575 3.42 -1.16 -16.00
N LEU A 576 3.51 -1.27 -17.32
CA LEU A 576 4.34 -0.37 -18.13
C LEU A 576 3.91 1.10 -17.93
N GLN A 577 2.62 1.40 -18.05
CA GLN A 577 2.09 2.75 -17.83
C GLN A 577 2.37 3.26 -16.42
N SER A 578 2.25 2.39 -15.42
CA SER A 578 2.54 2.69 -14.02
C SER A 578 4.00 3.06 -13.80
N ILE A 579 4.94 2.33 -14.41
CA ILE A 579 6.37 2.66 -14.36
C ILE A 579 6.63 4.03 -14.99
N VAL A 580 6.06 4.29 -16.17
CA VAL A 580 6.20 5.59 -16.85
C VAL A 580 5.62 6.71 -15.99
N TYR A 581 4.42 6.54 -15.43
CA TYR A 581 3.76 7.50 -14.56
C TYR A 581 4.62 7.82 -13.33
N VAL A 582 5.05 6.81 -12.58
CA VAL A 582 5.85 6.99 -11.37
C VAL A 582 7.15 7.72 -11.68
N THR A 583 7.85 7.31 -12.74
CA THR A 583 9.12 7.92 -13.16
C THR A 583 8.91 9.39 -13.53
N LEU A 584 7.93 9.68 -14.38
CA LEU A 584 7.63 11.02 -14.87
C LEU A 584 7.20 11.97 -13.74
N PHE A 585 6.20 11.57 -12.94
CA PHE A 585 5.64 12.42 -11.90
C PHE A 585 6.63 12.66 -10.76
N SER A 586 7.49 11.68 -10.47
CA SER A 586 8.58 11.86 -9.50
C SER A 586 9.65 12.81 -10.00
N TYR A 587 9.99 12.73 -11.29
CA TYR A 587 10.94 13.64 -11.92
C TYR A 587 10.39 15.07 -11.89
N PHE A 588 9.11 15.22 -12.23
CA PHE A 588 8.42 16.51 -12.21
C PHE A 588 8.37 17.11 -10.80
N ALA A 589 7.93 16.34 -9.79
CA ALA A 589 7.90 16.79 -8.39
C ALA A 589 9.29 17.23 -7.88
N THR A 590 10.34 16.55 -8.36
CA THR A 590 11.73 16.87 -8.02
C THR A 590 12.17 18.19 -8.64
N LEU A 591 11.87 18.41 -9.92
CA LEU A 591 12.16 19.67 -10.59
C LEU A 591 11.39 20.83 -9.94
N LEU A 592 10.11 20.63 -9.62
CA LEU A 592 9.31 21.64 -8.92
C LEU A 592 9.92 22.01 -7.57
N LYS A 593 10.33 21.01 -6.78
CA LYS A 593 11.04 21.25 -5.52
C LYS A 593 12.34 22.02 -5.72
N GLN A 594 13.15 21.63 -6.70
CA GLN A 594 14.47 22.22 -6.94
C GLN A 594 14.35 23.68 -7.39
N TYR A 595 13.51 23.94 -8.40
CA TYR A 595 13.44 25.25 -9.05
C TYR A 595 12.46 26.24 -8.41
N SER A 596 11.55 25.77 -7.56
CA SER A 596 10.76 26.68 -6.70
C SER A 596 11.55 27.20 -5.49
N GLY A 597 12.67 26.54 -5.14
CA GLY A 597 13.43 26.81 -3.91
C GLY A 597 12.71 26.41 -2.62
N LYS A 598 11.51 25.82 -2.69
CA LYS A 598 10.67 25.51 -1.53
C LYS A 598 10.30 24.02 -1.51
N LYS A 599 10.71 23.30 -0.45
CA LYS A 599 10.48 21.85 -0.29
C LYS A 599 9.01 21.46 -0.39
N TRP A 600 8.10 22.30 0.09
CA TRP A 600 6.67 22.03 0.10
C TRP A 600 6.03 22.02 -1.29
N VAL A 601 6.61 22.68 -2.29
CA VAL A 601 6.01 22.77 -3.64
C VAL A 601 5.98 21.42 -4.34
N GLY A 602 7.04 20.63 -4.21
CA GLY A 602 7.06 19.26 -4.75
C GLY A 602 6.12 18.32 -3.98
N TYR A 603 5.99 18.47 -2.65
CA TYR A 603 5.01 17.71 -1.87
C TYR A 603 3.57 18.12 -2.19
N LEU A 604 3.30 19.41 -2.41
CA LEU A 604 1.99 19.88 -2.84
C LEU A 604 1.61 19.29 -4.20
N PHE A 605 2.54 19.29 -5.15
CA PHE A 605 2.32 18.65 -6.45
C PHE A 605 2.01 17.15 -6.30
N PHE A 606 2.75 16.42 -5.45
CA PHE A 606 2.45 15.03 -5.12
C PHE A 606 1.05 14.87 -4.52
N VAL A 607 0.69 15.66 -3.50
CA VAL A 607 -0.61 15.58 -2.85
C VAL A 607 -1.75 15.87 -3.83
N LEU A 608 -1.63 16.92 -4.65
CA LEU A 608 -2.63 17.27 -5.65
C LEU A 608 -2.84 16.16 -6.66
N THR A 609 -1.75 15.57 -7.17
CA THR A 609 -1.83 14.52 -8.19
C THR A 609 -2.15 13.14 -7.61
N ALA A 610 -1.91 12.89 -6.33
CA ALA A 610 -2.30 11.66 -5.64
C ALA A 610 -3.77 11.65 -5.19
N ILE A 611 -4.27 12.79 -4.70
CA ILE A 611 -5.64 12.91 -4.16
C ILE A 611 -6.67 12.96 -5.29
N VAL A 612 -6.35 13.63 -6.40
CA VAL A 612 -7.24 13.76 -7.54
C VAL A 612 -7.24 12.44 -8.32
N PRO A 613 -8.32 11.62 -8.26
CA PRO A 613 -8.32 10.23 -8.73
C PRO A 613 -7.98 10.07 -10.21
N PHE A 614 -8.28 11.11 -10.98
CA PHE A 614 -8.00 11.17 -12.40
C PHE A 614 -6.55 10.85 -12.75
N PHE A 615 -5.55 11.35 -12.01
CA PHE A 615 -4.14 11.12 -12.33
C PHE A 615 -3.69 9.67 -12.08
N PRO A 616 -3.94 9.04 -10.92
CA PRO A 616 -3.59 7.64 -10.73
C PRO A 616 -4.46 6.70 -11.58
N LEU A 617 -5.72 7.04 -11.87
CA LEU A 617 -6.56 6.23 -12.77
C LEU A 617 -6.05 6.21 -14.22
N GLN A 618 -5.38 7.26 -14.68
CA GLN A 618 -4.76 7.27 -16.02
C GLN A 618 -3.81 6.09 -16.21
N ALA A 619 -3.02 5.77 -15.17
CA ALA A 619 -2.09 4.66 -15.20
C ALA A 619 -2.79 3.29 -15.20
N MET A 620 -4.07 3.23 -14.84
CA MET A 620 -4.88 2.00 -14.78
C MET A 620 -5.67 1.73 -16.06
N ILE A 621 -5.92 2.75 -16.89
CA ILE A 621 -6.78 2.65 -18.08
C ILE A 621 -5.96 2.47 -19.36
N LEU A 622 -6.33 1.45 -20.15
CA LEU A 622 -5.62 1.03 -21.36
C LEU A 622 -5.95 1.90 -22.58
N VAL A 623 -5.79 3.22 -22.47
CA VAL A 623 -6.09 4.15 -23.56
C VAL A 623 -4.85 4.91 -24.04
N LYS A 624 -4.82 5.15 -25.35
CA LYS A 624 -3.80 5.96 -26.05
C LYS A 624 -3.63 7.36 -25.49
N ASP A 625 -4.69 7.93 -24.91
CA ASP A 625 -4.68 9.26 -24.28
C ASP A 625 -3.66 9.37 -23.14
N THR A 626 -3.49 8.31 -22.34
CA THR A 626 -2.59 8.30 -21.18
C THR A 626 -1.13 8.37 -21.62
N LEU A 627 -0.70 7.44 -22.48
CA LEU A 627 0.68 7.39 -22.94
C LEU A 627 1.05 8.64 -23.74
N PHE A 628 0.12 9.13 -24.56
CA PHE A 628 0.27 10.43 -25.23
C PHE A 628 0.48 11.58 -24.24
N THR A 629 -0.30 11.62 -23.15
CA THR A 629 -0.15 12.63 -22.10
C THR A 629 1.23 12.56 -21.44
N TYR A 630 1.71 11.37 -21.11
CA TYR A 630 3.03 11.20 -20.49
C TYR A 630 4.16 11.61 -21.42
N ALA A 631 4.09 11.22 -22.69
CA ALA A 631 5.03 11.65 -23.72
C ALA A 631 5.03 13.18 -23.88
N PHE A 632 3.85 13.80 -23.90
CA PHE A 632 3.69 15.24 -24.04
C PHE A 632 4.25 16.03 -22.86
N VAL A 633 3.95 15.60 -21.63
CA VAL A 633 4.48 16.23 -20.40
C VAL A 633 5.98 16.03 -20.30
N PHE A 634 6.49 14.83 -20.61
CA PHE A 634 7.93 14.58 -20.64
C PHE A 634 8.64 15.48 -21.66
N PHE A 635 8.08 15.62 -22.86
CA PHE A 635 8.62 16.54 -23.87
C PHE A 635 8.64 17.99 -23.38
N GLY A 636 7.62 18.46 -22.67
CA GLY A 636 7.63 19.77 -22.03
C GLY A 636 8.76 19.94 -21.00
N LEU A 637 9.00 18.94 -20.16
CA LEU A 637 10.10 18.94 -19.19
C LEU A 637 11.48 18.84 -19.86
N ALA A 638 11.58 18.08 -20.96
CA ALA A 638 12.76 17.95 -21.79
C ALA A 638 13.09 19.29 -22.48
N LEU A 639 12.09 19.99 -23.02
CA LEU A 639 12.23 21.34 -23.56
C LEU A 639 12.67 22.32 -22.48
N PHE A 640 12.06 22.29 -21.30
CA PHE A 640 12.49 23.09 -20.15
C PHE A 640 13.98 22.90 -19.86
N GLN A 641 14.45 21.66 -19.74
CA GLN A 641 15.86 21.38 -19.47
C GLN A 641 16.78 21.78 -20.64
N THR A 642 16.34 21.54 -21.87
CA THR A 642 17.11 21.87 -23.09
C THR A 642 17.29 23.38 -23.24
N VAL A 643 16.22 24.15 -23.08
CA VAL A 643 16.26 25.62 -23.15
C VAL A 643 17.13 26.19 -22.02
N ARG A 644 16.96 25.67 -20.78
CA ARG A 644 17.73 26.11 -19.61
C ARG A 644 19.23 25.87 -19.77
N THR A 645 19.61 24.76 -20.38
CA THR A 645 21.02 24.33 -20.54
C THR A 645 21.59 24.70 -21.90
N HIS A 646 20.90 25.54 -22.67
CA HIS A 646 21.32 25.93 -24.03
C HIS A 646 21.67 24.75 -24.95
N GLY A 647 20.88 23.67 -24.87
CA GLY A 647 21.08 22.46 -25.67
C GLY A 647 22.00 21.40 -25.04
N GLN A 648 22.71 21.72 -23.95
CA GLN A 648 23.66 20.78 -23.34
C GLN A 648 23.00 19.54 -22.75
N TRP A 649 21.78 19.63 -22.22
CA TRP A 649 21.07 18.49 -21.64
C TRP A 649 20.94 17.29 -22.59
N LEU A 650 20.74 17.54 -23.89
CA LEU A 650 20.63 16.51 -24.93
C LEU A 650 21.97 15.87 -25.34
N HIS A 651 23.10 16.32 -24.79
CA HIS A 651 24.37 15.60 -24.96
C HIS A 651 24.41 14.32 -24.12
N LYS A 652 23.56 14.23 -23.08
CA LYS A 652 23.45 13.03 -22.26
C LYS A 652 22.67 11.95 -23.03
N PRO A 653 23.22 10.74 -23.23
CA PRO A 653 22.57 9.70 -24.04
C PRO A 653 21.15 9.37 -23.59
N LEU A 654 20.94 9.22 -22.27
CA LEU A 654 19.61 8.93 -21.73
C LEU A 654 18.62 10.07 -21.96
N ALA A 655 19.05 11.33 -21.83
CA ALA A 655 18.20 12.49 -22.10
C ALA A 655 17.80 12.54 -23.58
N PHE A 656 18.74 12.26 -24.48
CA PHE A 656 18.47 12.15 -25.92
C PHE A 656 17.44 11.06 -26.22
N VAL A 657 17.66 9.84 -25.73
CA VAL A 657 16.79 8.68 -25.97
C VAL A 657 15.39 8.92 -25.41
N PHE A 658 15.26 9.34 -24.15
CA PHE A 658 13.93 9.58 -23.58
C PHE A 658 13.18 10.73 -24.27
N THR A 659 13.91 11.77 -24.72
CA THR A 659 13.29 12.85 -25.51
C THR A 659 12.82 12.32 -26.86
N LEU A 660 13.64 11.52 -27.54
CA LEU A 660 13.27 10.88 -28.80
C LEU A 660 12.02 10.02 -28.64
N LEU A 661 12.01 9.12 -27.65
CA LEU A 661 10.84 8.28 -27.35
C LEU A 661 9.59 9.11 -27.03
N SER A 662 9.75 10.24 -26.33
CA SER A 662 8.61 11.13 -26.04
C SER A 662 8.07 11.80 -27.29
N VAL A 663 8.93 12.30 -28.19
CA VAL A 663 8.47 12.94 -29.44
C VAL A 663 7.87 11.90 -30.38
N MET A 664 8.46 10.71 -30.47
CA MET A 664 7.88 9.58 -31.20
C MET A 664 6.52 9.18 -30.61
N GLY A 665 6.38 9.13 -29.28
CA GLY A 665 5.11 8.84 -28.61
C GLY A 665 4.03 9.87 -28.93
N ILE A 666 4.38 11.16 -28.97
CA ILE A 666 3.46 12.24 -29.40
C ILE A 666 2.97 11.97 -30.84
N SER A 667 3.87 11.64 -31.77
CA SER A 667 3.54 11.41 -33.17
C SER A 667 2.81 10.09 -33.44
N LEU A 668 3.18 8.99 -32.76
CA LEU A 668 2.75 7.63 -33.09
C LEU A 668 1.56 7.14 -32.28
N TRP A 669 1.31 7.68 -31.08
CA TRP A 669 0.17 7.27 -30.25
C TRP A 669 -1.07 8.11 -30.51
N ARG A 670 -0.94 9.27 -31.18
CA ARG A 670 -2.05 10.10 -31.66
C ARG A 670 -1.75 10.79 -32.98
N SER A 671 -2.69 10.70 -33.91
CA SER A 671 -2.62 11.36 -35.21
C SER A 671 -2.59 12.90 -35.11
N ASN A 672 -3.18 13.49 -34.07
CA ASN A 672 -3.11 14.94 -33.85
C ASN A 672 -1.79 15.41 -33.23
N GLY A 673 -0.86 14.52 -32.90
CA GLY A 673 0.45 14.88 -32.37
C GLY A 673 1.47 15.29 -33.45
N ILE A 674 1.39 14.73 -34.65
CA ILE A 674 2.36 15.03 -35.72
C ILE A 674 2.39 16.50 -36.14
N PRO A 675 1.24 17.24 -36.28
CA PRO A 675 1.30 18.65 -36.61
C PRO A 675 2.01 19.48 -35.54
N ILE A 676 1.87 19.08 -34.27
CA ILE A 676 2.54 19.75 -33.14
C ILE A 676 4.05 19.60 -33.28
N VAL A 677 4.54 18.39 -33.58
CA VAL A 677 5.98 18.14 -33.75
C VAL A 677 6.56 18.90 -34.94
N ILE A 678 5.86 18.96 -36.07
CA ILE A 678 6.28 19.72 -37.26
C ILE A 678 6.39 21.22 -36.93
N VAL A 679 5.34 21.80 -36.33
CA VAL A 679 5.31 23.21 -35.95
C VAL A 679 6.40 23.51 -34.92
N MET A 680 6.58 22.66 -33.91
CA MET A 680 7.65 22.82 -32.92
C MET A 680 9.04 22.73 -33.52
N CYS A 681 9.24 21.90 -34.56
CA CYS A 681 10.50 21.81 -35.28
C CYS A 681 10.82 23.13 -36.01
N LEU A 682 9.85 23.68 -36.74
CA LEU A 682 9.99 24.98 -37.41
C LEU A 682 10.23 26.11 -36.40
N LEU A 683 9.45 26.17 -35.32
CA LEU A 683 9.60 27.19 -34.28
C LEU A 683 10.95 27.09 -33.57
N THR A 684 11.47 25.88 -33.35
CA THR A 684 12.81 25.70 -32.77
C THR A 684 13.90 26.26 -33.69
N ILE A 685 13.79 26.03 -35.00
CA ILE A 685 14.72 26.59 -36.00
C ILE A 685 14.66 28.11 -36.00
N ILE A 686 13.44 28.68 -36.03
CA ILE A 686 13.22 30.14 -36.11
C ILE A 686 13.64 30.85 -34.81
N ILE A 687 13.26 30.34 -33.64
CA ILE A 687 13.43 31.05 -32.35
C ILE A 687 14.83 30.86 -31.77
N LEU A 688 15.46 29.69 -31.94
CA LEU A 688 16.72 29.35 -31.27
C LEU A 688 17.92 29.17 -32.20
N GLY A 689 17.69 29.02 -33.50
CA GLY A 689 18.72 28.71 -34.48
C GLY A 689 19.28 27.29 -34.36
N VAL A 690 19.85 26.79 -35.46
CA VAL A 690 20.24 25.38 -35.61
C VAL A 690 21.47 25.01 -34.77
N LYS A 691 22.48 25.89 -34.67
CA LYS A 691 23.81 25.53 -34.13
C LYS A 691 23.79 24.95 -32.70
N LYS A 692 23.00 25.51 -31.78
CA LYS A 692 22.97 25.05 -30.37
C LYS A 692 21.93 23.95 -30.10
N TYR A 693 20.91 23.83 -30.96
CA TYR A 693 19.75 22.96 -30.72
C TYR A 693 19.55 21.87 -31.80
N TRP A 694 20.55 21.64 -32.64
CA TRP A 694 20.50 20.65 -33.72
C TRP A 694 20.09 19.24 -33.26
N ARG A 695 20.48 18.81 -32.04
CA ARG A 695 20.04 17.51 -31.48
C ARG A 695 18.54 17.43 -31.26
N LEU A 696 17.92 18.52 -30.79
CA LEU A 696 16.47 18.61 -30.62
C LEU A 696 15.77 18.57 -31.98
N ILE A 697 16.32 19.28 -32.97
CA ILE A 697 15.83 19.27 -34.35
C ILE A 697 15.91 17.86 -34.95
N ILE A 698 17.06 17.18 -34.82
CA ILE A 698 17.24 15.80 -35.29
C ILE A 698 16.23 14.87 -34.63
N ILE A 699 16.01 14.97 -33.32
CA ILE A 699 15.01 14.17 -32.62
C ILE A 699 13.62 14.35 -33.26
N MET A 700 13.20 15.60 -33.51
CA MET A 700 11.91 15.89 -34.13
C MET A 700 11.84 15.40 -35.58
N VAL A 701 12.92 15.57 -36.37
CA VAL A 701 13.00 15.08 -37.75
C VAL A 701 12.92 13.56 -37.80
N ILE A 702 13.65 12.83 -36.94
CA ILE A 702 13.58 11.38 -36.84
C ILE A 702 12.15 10.93 -36.51
N ALA A 703 11.48 11.60 -35.56
CA ALA A 703 10.10 11.28 -35.21
C ALA A 703 9.13 11.53 -36.37
N ILE A 704 9.32 12.62 -37.13
CA ILE A 704 8.52 12.94 -38.33
C ILE A 704 8.71 11.87 -39.41
N ILE A 705 9.97 11.51 -39.72
CA ILE A 705 10.28 10.47 -40.71
C ILE A 705 9.67 9.13 -40.26
N SER A 706 9.87 8.75 -38.99
CA SER A 706 9.34 7.50 -38.43
C SER A 706 7.82 7.43 -38.55
N TYR A 707 7.10 8.55 -38.31
CA TYR A 707 5.66 8.61 -38.49
C TYR A 707 5.23 8.35 -39.93
N PHE A 708 5.88 8.97 -40.93
CA PHE A 708 5.53 8.77 -42.34
C PHE A 708 5.92 7.39 -42.87
N VAL A 709 7.04 6.83 -42.40
CA VAL A 709 7.44 5.45 -42.73
C VAL A 709 6.46 4.43 -42.16
N ILE A 710 6.04 4.61 -40.90
CA ILE A 710 5.04 3.75 -40.27
C ILE A 710 3.68 3.92 -40.96
N SER A 711 3.21 5.16 -41.10
CA SER A 711 1.86 5.44 -41.60
C SER A 711 1.67 5.19 -43.10
N GLY A 712 2.76 5.06 -43.87
CA GLY A 712 2.72 4.75 -45.29
C GLY A 712 3.19 3.33 -45.59
N PRO A 713 4.49 3.12 -45.89
CA PRO A 713 5.03 1.82 -46.31
C PRO A 713 4.67 0.64 -45.40
N ILE A 714 4.82 0.80 -44.08
CA ILE A 714 4.61 -0.30 -43.13
C ILE A 714 3.13 -0.70 -43.07
N ILE A 715 2.22 0.25 -42.84
CA ILE A 715 0.77 -0.02 -42.82
C ILE A 715 0.30 -0.71 -44.11
N THR A 716 0.79 -0.22 -45.26
CA THR A 716 0.40 -0.74 -46.58
C THR A 716 0.88 -2.18 -46.77
N ASN A 717 2.12 -2.48 -46.38
CA ASN A 717 2.71 -3.82 -46.52
C ASN A 717 2.10 -4.86 -45.57
N PHE A 718 1.63 -4.44 -44.39
CA PHE A 718 0.96 -5.33 -43.43
C PHE A 718 -0.56 -5.43 -43.67
N HIS A 719 -1.07 -4.90 -44.79
CA HIS A 719 -2.50 -4.88 -45.15
C HIS A 719 -3.42 -4.40 -44.01
N VAL A 720 -2.95 -3.42 -43.24
CA VAL A 720 -3.70 -2.89 -42.10
C VAL A 720 -4.90 -2.10 -42.61
N PHE A 721 -6.08 -2.37 -42.05
CA PHE A 721 -7.32 -1.73 -42.49
C PHE A 721 -7.31 -0.22 -42.16
N GLU A 722 -7.54 0.61 -43.16
CA GLU A 722 -7.65 2.06 -43.00
C GLU A 722 -9.10 2.48 -42.67
N PRO A 723 -9.33 3.22 -41.58
CA PRO A 723 -10.66 3.64 -41.16
C PRO A 723 -11.30 4.63 -42.14
N SER A 724 -12.62 4.75 -42.07
CA SER A 724 -13.37 5.76 -42.85
C SER A 724 -12.87 7.18 -42.59
N LYS A 725 -12.81 7.99 -43.64
CA LYS A 725 -12.44 9.42 -43.58
C LYS A 725 -13.41 10.28 -42.76
N THR A 726 -14.54 9.71 -42.33
CA THR A 726 -15.50 10.31 -41.39
C THR A 726 -14.83 10.83 -40.12
N GLU A 727 -13.76 10.19 -39.63
CA GLU A 727 -13.02 10.68 -38.47
C GLU A 727 -12.28 11.98 -38.75
N SER A 728 -11.59 12.07 -39.89
CA SER A 728 -10.84 13.25 -40.31
C SER A 728 -11.72 14.49 -40.55
N TYR A 729 -13.01 14.27 -40.87
CA TYR A 729 -13.97 15.34 -41.14
C TYR A 729 -15.00 15.56 -40.04
N GLY A 730 -14.83 14.94 -38.86
CA GLY A 730 -15.80 15.02 -37.77
C GLY A 730 -16.22 16.44 -37.40
N MET A 731 -15.28 17.40 -37.43
CA MET A 731 -15.59 18.80 -37.11
C MET A 731 -16.50 19.46 -38.16
N LEU A 732 -16.28 19.20 -39.45
CA LEU A 732 -17.15 19.70 -40.52
C LEU A 732 -18.53 19.06 -40.44
N ILE A 733 -18.60 17.74 -40.24
CA ILE A 733 -19.87 17.01 -40.10
C ILE A 733 -20.69 17.58 -38.92
N GLN A 734 -20.05 17.87 -37.78
CA GLN A 734 -20.71 18.45 -36.62
C GLN A 734 -21.30 19.84 -36.90
N VAL A 735 -20.57 20.65 -37.67
CA VAL A 735 -21.02 22.00 -38.05
C VAL A 735 -22.16 21.92 -39.06
N ASP A 736 -22.04 21.07 -40.07
CA ASP A 736 -23.09 20.84 -41.06
C ASP A 736 -24.38 20.35 -40.39
N ALA A 737 -24.28 19.38 -39.47
CA ALA A 737 -25.41 18.87 -38.70
C ALA A 737 -26.06 19.95 -37.83
N GLY A 738 -25.26 20.80 -37.19
CA GLY A 738 -25.77 21.93 -36.41
C GLY A 738 -26.50 22.96 -37.27
N ILE A 739 -25.99 23.26 -38.47
CA ILE A 739 -26.64 24.16 -39.42
C ILE A 739 -27.99 23.57 -39.87
N ILE A 740 -28.03 22.30 -40.21
CA ILE A 740 -29.25 21.62 -40.70
C ILE A 740 -30.29 21.49 -39.57
N HIS A 741 -29.86 21.11 -38.36
CA HIS A 741 -30.71 21.05 -37.17
C HIS A 741 -31.36 22.41 -36.86
N ASP A 742 -30.59 23.50 -36.92
CA ASP A 742 -31.07 24.86 -36.70
C ASP A 742 -31.74 25.48 -37.95
N LYS A 743 -32.16 24.65 -38.90
CA LYS A 743 -32.86 25.05 -40.14
C LYS A 743 -32.10 26.14 -40.90
N GLY A 744 -30.83 25.88 -41.22
CA GLY A 744 -29.99 26.73 -42.07
C GLY A 744 -30.52 26.89 -43.48
N SER A 745 -30.07 27.94 -44.17
CA SER A 745 -30.38 28.17 -45.59
C SER A 745 -29.53 27.25 -46.47
N LEU A 746 -30.15 26.31 -47.16
CA LEU A 746 -29.51 25.39 -48.10
C LEU A 746 -30.04 25.65 -49.52
N ASN A 747 -29.17 25.61 -50.53
CA ASN A 747 -29.63 25.55 -51.92
C ASN A 747 -30.10 24.13 -52.27
N LEU A 748 -30.78 23.97 -53.41
CA LEU A 748 -31.34 22.67 -53.85
C LEU A 748 -30.28 21.56 -53.94
N GLN A 749 -29.08 21.88 -54.44
CA GLN A 749 -27.98 20.92 -54.55
C GLN A 749 -27.50 20.44 -53.17
N GLN A 750 -27.34 21.35 -52.21
CA GLN A 750 -26.97 21.05 -50.83
C GLN A 750 -28.06 20.22 -50.15
N GLN A 751 -29.33 20.58 -50.34
CA GLN A 751 -30.44 19.85 -49.74
C GLN A 751 -30.49 18.39 -50.23
N GLN A 752 -30.29 18.16 -51.53
CA GLN A 752 -30.20 16.81 -52.10
C GLN A 752 -28.97 16.03 -51.61
N TYR A 753 -27.83 16.71 -51.46
CA TYR A 753 -26.60 16.06 -51.01
C TYR A 753 -26.67 15.67 -49.52
N PHE A 754 -27.00 16.62 -48.64
CA PHE A 754 -26.99 16.40 -47.20
C PHE A 754 -28.15 15.52 -46.72
N SER A 755 -29.30 15.50 -47.40
CA SER A 755 -30.39 14.55 -47.08
C SER A 755 -30.00 13.09 -47.34
N LYS A 756 -29.10 12.84 -48.31
CA LYS A 756 -28.50 11.51 -48.55
C LYS A 756 -27.40 11.20 -47.54
N LEU A 757 -26.57 12.18 -47.19
CA LEU A 757 -25.48 12.01 -46.24
C LEU A 757 -25.98 11.75 -44.81
N MET A 758 -27.00 12.49 -44.37
CA MET A 758 -27.51 12.52 -42.99
C MET A 758 -29.00 12.85 -43.02
N ASN A 759 -29.83 11.80 -42.93
CA ASN A 759 -31.29 11.92 -43.03
C ASN A 759 -31.93 12.55 -41.77
N ASN A 760 -33.24 12.81 -41.80
CA ASN A 760 -33.96 13.43 -40.68
C ASN A 760 -33.86 12.66 -39.35
N LYS A 761 -33.74 11.33 -39.37
CA LYS A 761 -33.56 10.52 -38.15
C LYS A 761 -32.17 10.75 -37.54
N ASN A 762 -31.15 10.88 -38.39
CA ASN A 762 -29.78 11.20 -37.97
C ASN A 762 -29.67 12.65 -37.46
N ILE A 763 -30.33 13.62 -38.11
CA ILE A 763 -30.38 15.00 -37.62
C ILE A 763 -31.09 15.09 -36.26
N ALA A 764 -32.14 14.31 -36.05
CA ALA A 764 -32.87 14.28 -34.77
C ALA A 764 -32.00 13.78 -33.60
N SER A 765 -30.94 13.00 -33.85
CA SER A 765 -29.99 12.58 -32.82
C SER A 765 -28.85 13.59 -32.59
N TYR A 766 -28.85 14.74 -33.27
CA TYR A 766 -27.81 15.76 -33.12
C TYR A 766 -27.63 16.20 -31.66
N GLN A 767 -26.37 16.18 -31.22
CA GLN A 767 -25.96 16.71 -29.92
C GLN A 767 -24.89 17.78 -30.15
N PRO A 768 -25.08 19.03 -29.67
CA PRO A 768 -24.18 20.16 -29.98
C PRO A 768 -22.71 19.93 -29.61
N THR A 769 -22.45 19.05 -28.65
CA THR A 769 -21.11 18.76 -28.13
C THR A 769 -20.66 17.32 -28.39
N ASN A 770 -21.35 16.54 -29.22
CA ASN A 770 -21.02 15.11 -29.38
C ASN A 770 -21.30 14.64 -30.81
N ILE A 771 -20.25 14.60 -31.62
CA ILE A 771 -20.30 14.16 -33.01
C ILE A 771 -20.66 12.69 -33.18
N ASP A 772 -20.38 11.86 -32.16
CA ASP A 772 -20.66 10.41 -32.22
C ASP A 772 -22.16 10.13 -32.42
N ALA A 773 -23.03 11.02 -31.96
CA ALA A 773 -24.47 10.89 -32.12
C ALA A 773 -24.93 11.04 -33.59
N ILE A 774 -24.14 11.70 -34.43
CA ILE A 774 -24.33 11.79 -35.88
C ILE A 774 -23.58 10.65 -36.56
N LYS A 775 -22.28 10.52 -36.33
CA LYS A 775 -21.41 9.55 -37.03
C LYS A 775 -21.87 8.10 -36.89
N PHE A 776 -22.30 7.72 -35.69
CA PHE A 776 -22.78 6.36 -35.38
C PHE A 776 -24.31 6.28 -35.30
N GLY A 777 -25.01 7.37 -35.67
CA GLY A 777 -26.46 7.42 -35.64
C GLY A 777 -27.09 6.69 -36.83
N PRO A 778 -28.32 6.15 -36.69
CA PRO A 778 -29.02 5.51 -37.78
C PRO A 778 -29.34 6.55 -38.88
N GLY A 779 -28.80 6.34 -40.09
CA GLY A 779 -29.06 7.21 -41.25
C GLY A 779 -27.92 8.12 -41.70
N PHE A 780 -26.71 7.95 -41.16
CA PHE A 780 -25.49 8.56 -41.69
C PHE A 780 -24.83 7.66 -42.75
N ASP A 781 -24.58 8.16 -43.95
CA ASP A 781 -23.92 7.41 -45.03
C ASP A 781 -22.43 7.74 -45.14
N ALA A 782 -21.61 6.97 -44.42
CA ALA A 782 -20.16 7.10 -44.47
C ALA A 782 -19.56 6.76 -45.86
N LYS A 783 -20.23 5.93 -46.68
CA LYS A 783 -19.73 5.56 -48.01
C LYS A 783 -19.80 6.74 -48.96
N LEU A 784 -20.89 7.51 -48.91
CA LEU A 784 -21.04 8.73 -49.71
C LEU A 784 -19.89 9.72 -49.47
N LEU A 785 -19.51 9.93 -48.21
CA LEU A 785 -18.37 10.78 -47.85
C LEU A 785 -17.04 10.19 -48.32
N ASN A 786 -16.82 8.89 -48.11
CA ASN A 786 -15.55 8.25 -48.44
C ASN A 786 -15.27 8.22 -49.96
N ASN A 787 -16.32 8.05 -50.77
CA ASN A 787 -16.22 7.97 -52.23
C ASN A 787 -15.82 9.31 -52.87
N ASP A 788 -16.28 10.44 -52.32
CA ASP A 788 -15.96 11.78 -52.84
C ASP A 788 -15.78 12.82 -51.74
N THR A 789 -14.63 12.75 -51.08
CA THR A 789 -14.27 13.74 -50.03
C THR A 789 -14.06 15.16 -50.56
N GLY A 790 -13.78 15.32 -51.85
CA GLY A 790 -13.60 16.62 -52.48
C GLY A 790 -14.93 17.37 -52.55
N LYS A 791 -15.97 16.68 -53.02
CA LYS A 791 -17.34 17.20 -53.05
C LYS A 791 -17.87 17.49 -51.65
N PHE A 792 -17.69 16.58 -50.69
CA PHE A 792 -18.08 16.84 -49.29
C PHE A 792 -17.50 18.16 -48.77
N LYS A 793 -16.17 18.35 -48.85
CA LYS A 793 -15.52 19.59 -48.42
C LYS A 793 -16.09 20.83 -49.09
N LYS A 794 -16.27 20.77 -50.42
CA LYS A 794 -16.79 21.90 -51.21
C LYS A 794 -18.20 22.29 -50.73
N GLU A 795 -19.09 21.31 -50.55
CA GLU A 795 -20.46 21.54 -50.10
C GLU A 795 -20.50 22.04 -48.65
N SER A 796 -19.74 21.45 -47.73
CA SER A 796 -19.65 21.89 -46.32
C SER A 796 -19.13 23.33 -46.21
N ILE A 797 -18.06 23.68 -46.94
CA ILE A 797 -17.51 25.05 -46.93
C ILE A 797 -18.54 26.05 -47.47
N SER A 798 -19.25 25.69 -48.55
CA SER A 798 -20.33 26.51 -49.11
C SER A 798 -21.49 26.68 -48.12
N LEU A 799 -21.86 25.62 -47.41
CA LEU A 799 -22.89 25.62 -46.38
C LEU A 799 -22.51 26.52 -45.19
N ILE A 800 -21.26 26.44 -44.73
CA ILE A 800 -20.72 27.30 -43.67
C ILE A 800 -20.72 28.77 -44.09
N LYS A 801 -20.30 29.08 -45.33
CA LYS A 801 -20.28 30.45 -45.86
C LYS A 801 -21.67 31.09 -45.92
N SER A 802 -22.68 30.31 -46.26
CA SER A 802 -24.10 30.75 -46.31
C SER A 802 -24.75 30.84 -44.93
N ASN A 803 -24.22 30.14 -43.91
CA ASN A 803 -24.81 30.03 -42.58
C ASN A 803 -23.85 30.42 -41.44
N LYS A 804 -23.07 31.51 -41.62
CA LYS A 804 -21.96 31.89 -40.73
C LYS A 804 -22.31 31.88 -39.23
N ILE A 805 -23.45 32.44 -38.83
CA ILE A 805 -23.87 32.52 -37.42
C ILE A 805 -24.18 31.14 -36.84
N LYS A 806 -24.93 30.30 -37.58
CA LYS A 806 -25.27 28.94 -37.16
C LYS A 806 -24.02 28.04 -37.14
N ALA A 807 -23.14 28.19 -38.13
CA ALA A 807 -21.86 27.52 -38.18
C ALA A 807 -20.99 27.86 -36.96
N LEU A 808 -20.89 29.15 -36.62
CA LEU A 808 -20.17 29.61 -35.44
C LEU A 808 -20.79 29.08 -34.15
N LYS A 809 -22.13 29.04 -34.04
CA LYS A 809 -22.83 28.47 -32.89
C LYS A 809 -22.51 26.98 -32.71
N ALA A 810 -22.56 26.19 -33.78
CA ALA A 810 -22.24 24.77 -33.76
C ALA A 810 -20.76 24.50 -33.42
N TYR A 811 -19.84 25.25 -34.04
CA TYR A 811 -18.41 25.19 -33.75
C TYR A 811 -18.08 25.57 -32.29
N LYS A 812 -18.72 26.64 -31.80
CA LYS A 812 -18.61 27.11 -30.41
C LYS A 812 -19.11 26.02 -29.45
N ALA A 813 -20.22 25.36 -29.73
CA ALA A 813 -20.72 24.28 -28.89
C ALA A 813 -19.72 23.10 -28.83
N GLN A 814 -19.18 22.66 -29.96
CA GLN A 814 -18.26 21.52 -30.00
C GLN A 814 -16.92 21.78 -29.30
N THR A 815 -16.36 22.98 -29.45
CA THR A 815 -15.05 23.35 -28.86
C THR A 815 -15.16 23.85 -27.42
N ALA A 816 -16.37 23.88 -26.84
CA ALA A 816 -16.65 24.48 -25.54
C ALA A 816 -15.78 23.93 -24.40
N ILE A 817 -15.32 22.68 -24.45
CA ILE A 817 -14.43 22.11 -23.40
C ILE A 817 -13.09 22.85 -23.27
N LEU A 818 -12.64 23.55 -24.31
CA LEU A 818 -11.36 24.27 -24.32
C LEU A 818 -11.45 25.68 -23.74
N TRP A 819 -12.64 26.28 -23.62
CA TRP A 819 -12.76 27.70 -23.27
C TRP A 819 -14.05 28.09 -22.51
N ASN A 820 -15.06 27.21 -22.43
CA ASN A 820 -16.33 27.49 -21.76
C ASN A 820 -16.41 26.82 -20.39
N GLN A 821 -16.53 27.64 -19.34
CA GLN A 821 -16.66 27.19 -17.95
C GLN A 821 -17.94 26.41 -17.62
N ASN A 822 -18.97 26.52 -18.48
CA ASN A 822 -20.24 25.81 -18.32
C ASN A 822 -20.37 24.58 -19.23
N ALA A 823 -19.30 24.19 -19.93
CA ALA A 823 -19.32 23.00 -20.77
C ALA A 823 -19.56 21.74 -19.93
N LYS A 824 -20.55 20.93 -20.31
CA LYS A 824 -20.73 19.59 -19.74
C LYS A 824 -19.68 18.67 -20.36
N TYR A 825 -18.64 18.32 -19.60
CA TYR A 825 -17.64 17.36 -20.04
C TYR A 825 -17.86 16.00 -19.39
N ARG A 826 -17.53 14.94 -20.13
CA ARG A 826 -17.68 13.56 -19.65
C ARG A 826 -16.51 13.23 -18.74
N ILE A 827 -16.80 12.97 -17.46
CA ILE A 827 -15.86 12.39 -16.48
C ILE A 827 -16.14 10.87 -16.31
N GLY A 828 -17.26 10.39 -16.84
CA GLY A 828 -17.73 9.01 -16.70
C GLY A 828 -16.80 7.93 -17.26
N THR A 829 -15.79 8.32 -18.04
CA THR A 829 -14.75 7.42 -18.57
C THR A 829 -13.80 6.93 -17.48
N PHE A 830 -13.63 7.70 -16.41
CA PHE A 830 -12.83 7.34 -15.23
C PHE A 830 -13.69 6.86 -14.05
N ILE A 831 -14.97 7.22 -14.01
CA ILE A 831 -15.90 6.95 -12.91
C ILE A 831 -17.04 6.04 -13.41
N ARG A 832 -16.76 4.75 -13.57
CA ARG A 832 -17.79 3.74 -13.87
C ARG A 832 -18.21 3.05 -12.57
N ASP A 833 -19.43 3.35 -12.12
CA ASP A 833 -19.96 2.96 -10.80
C ASP A 833 -20.24 1.44 -10.66
N LYS A 834 -20.19 0.68 -11.76
CA LYS A 834 -20.29 -0.79 -11.77
C LYS A 834 -19.47 -1.36 -12.92
N TYR A 835 -18.77 -2.46 -12.67
CA TYR A 835 -18.40 -3.46 -13.69
C TYR A 835 -19.65 -4.14 -14.29
N SER A 836 -20.72 -3.39 -14.53
CA SER A 836 -21.92 -3.95 -15.12
C SER A 836 -21.73 -4.03 -16.63
N SER A 837 -21.64 -5.27 -17.07
CA SER A 837 -22.16 -5.81 -18.33
C SER A 837 -21.37 -5.49 -19.60
N PHE A 838 -20.74 -6.55 -20.13
CA PHE A 838 -20.57 -6.86 -21.55
C PHE A 838 -20.43 -5.65 -22.48
N VAL A 839 -19.20 -5.32 -22.89
CA VAL A 839 -18.99 -4.35 -23.97
C VAL A 839 -18.97 -5.12 -25.29
N PRO A 840 -19.99 -4.98 -26.16
CA PRO A 840 -19.93 -5.54 -27.50
C PRO A 840 -18.81 -4.86 -28.31
N VAL A 841 -17.94 -5.67 -28.91
CA VAL A 841 -16.74 -5.23 -29.66
C VAL A 841 -17.10 -4.61 -31.02
N SER A 842 -18.32 -4.85 -31.51
CA SER A 842 -18.79 -4.42 -32.84
C SER A 842 -19.08 -2.92 -32.98
N TYR A 843 -18.82 -2.10 -31.96
CA TYR A 843 -19.14 -0.66 -32.01
C TYR A 843 -18.44 0.09 -33.16
N PHE A 844 -17.35 -0.46 -33.72
CA PHE A 844 -16.54 0.19 -34.77
C PHE A 844 -16.50 -0.56 -36.11
N LEU A 845 -17.11 -1.74 -36.24
CA LEU A 845 -17.16 -2.51 -37.49
C LEU A 845 -18.60 -2.66 -37.93
N THR A 846 -18.87 -2.42 -39.23
CA THR A 846 -20.21 -2.65 -39.77
C THR A 846 -20.47 -4.16 -39.87
N GLY A 847 -21.74 -4.57 -39.90
CA GLY A 847 -22.10 -5.98 -40.13
C GLY A 847 -21.48 -6.54 -41.42
N SER A 848 -21.38 -5.70 -42.45
CA SER A 848 -20.70 -6.05 -43.71
C SER A 848 -19.18 -6.25 -43.56
N ASP A 849 -18.51 -5.54 -42.65
CA ASP A 849 -17.09 -5.75 -42.40
C ASP A 849 -16.85 -7.10 -41.69
N ILE A 850 -17.74 -7.46 -40.75
CA ILE A 850 -17.65 -8.73 -40.01
C ILE A 850 -17.81 -9.93 -40.95
N GLU A 851 -18.79 -9.87 -41.86
CA GLU A 851 -19.03 -10.90 -42.88
C GLU A 851 -17.89 -10.98 -43.90
N LYS A 852 -17.46 -9.84 -44.44
CA LYS A 852 -16.40 -9.78 -45.47
C LYS A 852 -15.08 -10.40 -44.99
N TYR A 853 -14.76 -10.25 -43.71
CA TYR A 853 -13.49 -10.70 -43.13
C TYR A 853 -13.61 -11.98 -42.28
N ASN A 854 -14.78 -12.63 -42.26
CA ASN A 854 -15.03 -13.88 -41.52
C ASN A 854 -14.56 -13.83 -40.06
N ILE A 855 -14.88 -12.73 -39.38
CA ILE A 855 -14.39 -12.43 -38.03
C ILE A 855 -15.14 -13.28 -36.99
N LYS A 856 -14.43 -14.18 -36.29
CA LYS A 856 -14.98 -14.99 -35.19
C LYS A 856 -14.92 -14.21 -33.87
N TYR A 857 -16.08 -13.96 -33.27
CA TYR A 857 -16.23 -13.08 -32.11
C TYR A 857 -16.11 -13.82 -30.78
N GLN A 858 -15.35 -13.26 -29.83
CA GLN A 858 -15.32 -13.68 -28.42
C GLN A 858 -15.56 -12.47 -27.51
N MET A 859 -16.57 -12.56 -26.63
CA MET A 859 -16.87 -11.51 -25.65
C MET A 859 -15.77 -11.45 -24.58
N PHE A 860 -15.23 -10.25 -24.35
CA PHE A 860 -14.38 -9.99 -23.19
C PHE A 860 -15.23 -9.94 -21.91
N ARG A 861 -14.99 -10.86 -20.99
CA ARG A 861 -15.70 -10.97 -19.70
C ARG A 861 -14.78 -10.50 -18.57
N TYR A 862 -15.20 -9.47 -17.83
CA TYR A 862 -14.42 -8.95 -16.69
C TYR A 862 -14.59 -9.80 -15.43
N ASP A 863 -15.79 -10.36 -15.28
CA ASP A 863 -16.24 -11.26 -14.24
C ASP A 863 -15.41 -12.55 -14.16
N SER A 864 -14.74 -12.96 -15.24
CA SER A 864 -13.85 -14.12 -15.24
C SER A 864 -12.48 -13.88 -14.61
N TYR A 865 -12.08 -12.62 -14.36
CA TYR A 865 -10.71 -12.31 -13.94
C TYR A 865 -10.54 -12.03 -12.44
N TRP A 866 -11.54 -11.51 -11.70
CA TRP A 866 -11.48 -11.48 -10.23
C TRP A 866 -12.72 -10.87 -9.52
N GLY A 867 -13.12 -11.43 -8.37
CA GLY A 867 -14.14 -10.88 -7.45
C GLY A 867 -13.62 -10.43 -6.07
N GLY A 868 -12.31 -10.49 -5.83
CA GLY A 868 -11.73 -10.34 -4.49
C GLY A 868 -11.83 -8.94 -3.89
N PHE A 869 -11.62 -7.87 -4.66
CA PHE A 869 -11.34 -6.52 -4.14
C PHE A 869 -12.51 -5.52 -4.17
N SER A 870 -13.75 -6.01 -4.25
CA SER A 870 -14.96 -5.20 -4.44
C SER A 870 -15.09 -4.02 -3.46
N LYS A 871 -14.66 -4.17 -2.20
CA LYS A 871 -14.70 -3.09 -1.20
C LYS A 871 -13.71 -1.95 -1.44
N LEU A 872 -12.47 -2.24 -1.85
CA LEU A 872 -11.47 -1.18 -2.13
C LEU A 872 -11.86 -0.39 -3.38
N HIS A 873 -12.31 -1.11 -4.42
CA HIS A 873 -12.89 -0.51 -5.62
C HIS A 873 -14.08 0.40 -5.27
N LEU A 874 -14.97 -0.04 -4.38
CA LEU A 874 -16.13 0.75 -3.95
C LEU A 874 -15.72 2.00 -3.14
N ILE A 875 -14.69 1.91 -2.29
CA ILE A 875 -14.15 3.08 -1.56
C ILE A 875 -13.56 4.10 -2.55
N LEU A 876 -12.73 3.65 -3.49
CA LEU A 876 -12.15 4.54 -4.51
C LEU A 876 -13.22 5.07 -5.47
N GLY A 877 -14.24 4.27 -5.80
CA GLY A 877 -15.39 4.67 -6.60
C GLY A 877 -16.24 5.75 -5.91
N ASN A 878 -16.48 5.62 -4.59
CA ASN A 878 -17.14 6.65 -3.80
C ASN A 878 -16.31 7.93 -3.71
N TRP A 879 -14.99 7.80 -3.54
CA TRP A 879 -14.06 8.94 -3.57
C TRP A 879 -14.09 9.65 -4.93
N GLN A 880 -14.15 8.89 -6.02
CA GLN A 880 -14.32 9.43 -7.37
C GLN A 880 -15.65 10.13 -7.57
N ALA A 881 -16.74 9.61 -6.98
CA ALA A 881 -18.05 10.24 -7.08
C ALA A 881 -18.07 11.68 -6.56
N MET A 882 -17.17 12.05 -5.62
CA MET A 882 -17.02 13.45 -5.16
C MET A 882 -16.55 14.40 -6.28
N PHE A 883 -15.87 13.91 -7.32
CA PHE A 883 -15.48 14.69 -8.49
C PHE A 883 -16.62 14.87 -9.51
N LYS A 884 -17.80 14.29 -9.23
CA LYS A 884 -19.06 14.63 -9.93
C LYS A 884 -19.70 15.92 -9.41
N ILE A 885 -19.23 16.46 -8.28
CA ILE A 885 -19.73 17.71 -7.70
C ILE A 885 -19.30 18.89 -8.59
N LYS A 886 -20.27 19.72 -9.03
CA LYS A 886 -20.03 20.86 -9.91
C LYS A 886 -18.96 21.83 -9.39
N SER A 887 -18.95 22.13 -8.09
CA SER A 887 -17.95 23.02 -7.48
C SER A 887 -16.52 22.50 -7.62
N VAL A 888 -16.33 21.18 -7.50
CA VAL A 888 -15.03 20.51 -7.70
C VAL A 888 -14.64 20.53 -9.17
N GLN A 889 -15.60 20.31 -10.07
CA GLN A 889 -15.40 20.31 -11.53
C GLN A 889 -14.84 21.64 -12.06
N TYR A 890 -15.21 22.79 -11.49
CA TYR A 890 -14.67 24.07 -11.94
C TYR A 890 -13.14 24.15 -11.85
N TRP A 891 -12.54 23.50 -10.85
CA TRP A 891 -11.08 23.45 -10.69
C TRP A 891 -10.36 22.61 -11.74
N PHE A 892 -11.06 21.80 -12.52
CA PHE A 892 -10.47 20.92 -13.55
C PHE A 892 -10.85 21.33 -14.97
N LEU A 893 -11.39 22.53 -15.14
CA LEU A 893 -11.72 23.08 -16.45
C LEU A 893 -10.46 23.40 -17.26
N PRO A 894 -10.19 22.68 -18.37
CA PRO A 894 -8.98 22.87 -19.17
C PRO A 894 -8.83 24.30 -19.69
N GLY A 895 -9.94 24.99 -19.96
CA GLY A 895 -9.92 26.36 -20.46
C GLY A 895 -9.32 27.37 -19.48
N ILE A 896 -9.46 27.16 -18.17
CA ILE A 896 -8.80 28.02 -17.17
C ILE A 896 -7.28 27.89 -17.31
N TYR A 897 -6.79 26.65 -17.33
CA TYR A 897 -5.36 26.36 -17.45
C TYR A 897 -4.78 26.80 -18.79
N LEU A 898 -5.51 26.59 -19.89
CA LEU A 898 -5.10 27.07 -21.20
C LEU A 898 -5.00 28.60 -21.24
N MET A 899 -5.97 29.32 -20.66
CA MET A 899 -5.94 30.78 -20.60
C MET A 899 -4.73 31.27 -19.78
N MET A 900 -4.42 30.62 -18.65
CA MET A 900 -3.22 30.91 -17.88
C MET A 900 -1.95 30.76 -18.73
N GLN A 901 -1.85 29.72 -19.57
CA GLN A 901 -0.72 29.52 -20.47
C GLN A 901 -0.60 30.63 -21.51
N VAL A 902 -1.72 31.06 -22.10
CA VAL A 902 -1.76 32.14 -23.09
C VAL A 902 -1.32 33.47 -22.46
N ILE A 903 -1.83 33.78 -21.27
CA ILE A 903 -1.44 35.00 -20.52
C ILE A 903 0.06 34.99 -20.24
N ILE A 904 0.60 33.86 -19.77
CA ILE A 904 2.03 33.75 -19.45
C ILE A 904 2.89 33.80 -20.73
N ALA A 905 2.44 33.20 -21.82
CA ALA A 905 3.10 33.32 -23.13
C ALA A 905 3.14 34.79 -23.58
N GLY A 906 2.04 35.53 -23.47
CA GLY A 906 1.98 36.96 -23.76
C GLY A 906 2.91 37.79 -22.86
N TRP A 907 2.96 37.47 -21.56
CA TRP A 907 3.88 38.11 -20.63
C TRP A 907 5.35 37.83 -21.00
N LEU A 908 5.72 36.59 -21.34
CA LEU A 908 7.09 36.26 -21.78
C LEU A 908 7.49 37.02 -23.05
N VAL A 909 6.55 37.16 -24.00
CA VAL A 909 6.74 37.96 -25.22
C VAL A 909 6.97 39.42 -24.88
N ALA A 910 6.14 40.01 -24.02
CA ALA A 910 6.27 41.41 -23.58
C ALA A 910 7.60 41.68 -22.86
N GLN A 911 8.17 40.68 -22.18
CA GLN A 911 9.48 40.77 -21.51
C GLN A 911 10.67 40.45 -22.43
N GLY A 912 10.44 40.21 -23.73
CA GLY A 912 11.51 39.84 -24.68
C GLY A 912 12.12 38.45 -24.43
N MET A 913 11.45 37.60 -23.66
CA MET A 913 11.96 36.29 -23.20
C MET A 913 11.59 35.16 -24.18
N TRP A 914 11.83 35.39 -25.48
CA TRP A 914 11.39 34.55 -26.60
C TRP A 914 11.83 33.08 -26.49
N ARG A 915 13.01 32.81 -25.93
CA ARG A 915 13.55 31.45 -25.78
C ARG A 915 12.69 30.58 -24.86
N LYS A 916 12.09 31.18 -23.83
CA LYS A 916 11.25 30.48 -22.87
C LYS A 916 9.88 30.13 -23.43
N LEU A 917 9.44 30.86 -24.46
CA LEU A 917 8.18 30.62 -25.16
C LEU A 917 8.13 29.20 -25.74
N LEU A 918 9.26 28.66 -26.19
CA LEU A 918 9.33 27.29 -26.73
C LEU A 918 8.93 26.20 -25.74
N VAL A 919 9.03 26.46 -24.43
CA VAL A 919 8.57 25.53 -23.41
C VAL A 919 7.04 25.58 -23.28
N ILE A 920 6.36 26.66 -23.69
CA ILE A 920 4.90 26.82 -23.61
C ILE A 920 4.21 26.48 -24.93
N LEU A 921 4.83 26.77 -26.08
CA LEU A 921 4.23 26.59 -27.41
C LEU A 921 3.65 25.20 -27.71
N PRO A 922 4.20 24.07 -27.21
CA PRO A 922 3.58 22.77 -27.44
C PRO A 922 2.13 22.73 -26.99
N ILE A 923 1.78 23.27 -25.81
CA ILE A 923 0.41 23.18 -25.28
C ILE A 923 -0.58 24.04 -26.06
N ILE A 924 -0.11 25.18 -26.59
CA ILE A 924 -0.89 26.03 -27.50
C ILE A 924 -1.13 25.28 -28.81
N GLY A 925 -0.10 24.62 -29.35
CA GLY A 925 -0.21 23.74 -30.52
C GLY A 925 -1.23 22.61 -30.29
N LEU A 926 -1.20 21.96 -29.13
CA LEU A 926 -2.17 20.92 -28.78
C LEU A 926 -3.61 21.46 -28.77
N ALA A 927 -3.83 22.61 -28.11
CA ALA A 927 -5.14 23.24 -28.08
C ALA A 927 -5.64 23.62 -29.49
N ALA A 928 -4.76 24.11 -30.36
CA ALA A 928 -5.08 24.40 -31.75
C ALA A 928 -5.50 23.12 -32.52
N THR A 929 -4.83 21.99 -32.30
CA THR A 929 -5.26 20.71 -32.92
C THR A 929 -6.63 20.25 -32.44
N TYR A 930 -7.00 20.52 -31.18
CA TYR A 930 -8.34 20.21 -30.66
C TYR A 930 -9.42 21.15 -31.20
N MET A 931 -9.10 22.42 -31.43
CA MET A 931 -10.01 23.32 -32.13
C MET A 931 -10.34 22.84 -33.55
N LEU A 932 -9.40 22.16 -34.21
CA LEU A 932 -9.58 21.63 -35.56
C LEU A 932 -10.28 20.26 -35.60
N ALA A 933 -10.06 19.40 -34.59
CA ALA A 933 -10.43 17.99 -34.69
C ALA A 933 -10.79 17.32 -33.35
N ILE A 934 -11.53 18.01 -32.44
CA ILE A 934 -12.01 17.36 -31.21
C ILE A 934 -13.28 16.51 -31.48
N PRO A 935 -13.25 15.19 -31.20
CA PRO A 935 -14.40 14.33 -31.42
C PRO A 935 -15.46 14.51 -30.32
N VAL A 936 -15.06 14.41 -29.05
CA VAL A 936 -15.99 14.45 -27.90
C VAL A 936 -15.33 15.23 -26.75
N PRO A 937 -16.09 16.04 -25.97
CA PRO A 937 -15.63 16.76 -24.80
C PRO A 937 -15.44 15.80 -23.61
N ASP A 938 -14.41 14.97 -23.70
CA ASP A 938 -13.95 14.09 -22.63
C ASP A 938 -12.68 14.66 -22.01
N ILE A 939 -12.62 14.66 -20.68
CA ILE A 939 -11.46 15.15 -19.93
C ILE A 939 -10.18 14.38 -20.28
N ARG A 940 -10.27 13.13 -20.78
CA ARG A 940 -9.13 12.32 -21.23
C ARG A 940 -8.32 12.94 -22.38
N TYR A 941 -8.93 13.77 -23.23
CA TYR A 941 -8.18 14.40 -24.33
C TYR A 941 -7.36 15.60 -23.86
N VAL A 942 -7.85 16.29 -22.84
CA VAL A 942 -7.35 17.60 -22.41
C VAL A 942 -6.46 17.53 -21.16
N GLN A 943 -6.14 16.33 -20.67
CA GLN A 943 -5.25 16.11 -19.51
C GLN A 943 -3.86 16.76 -19.66
N PRO A 944 -3.21 16.75 -20.84
CA PRO A 944 -1.93 17.41 -20.98
C PRO A 944 -1.99 18.89 -20.55
N ILE A 945 -3.12 19.57 -20.82
CA ILE A 945 -3.33 20.98 -20.45
C ILE A 945 -3.31 21.18 -18.92
N LEU A 946 -3.93 20.26 -18.18
CA LEU A 946 -3.98 20.30 -16.71
C LEU A 946 -2.59 20.11 -16.07
N LEU A 947 -1.74 19.25 -16.64
CA LEU A 947 -0.39 19.01 -16.12
C LEU A 947 0.62 20.08 -16.56
N TYR A 948 0.43 20.65 -17.76
CA TYR A 948 1.38 21.60 -18.32
C TYR A 948 1.47 22.91 -17.52
N VAL A 949 0.42 23.29 -16.78
CA VAL A 949 0.43 24.49 -15.91
C VAL A 949 1.56 24.45 -14.89
N PHE A 950 1.90 23.26 -14.39
CA PHE A 950 2.99 23.11 -13.42
C PHE A 950 4.37 23.28 -14.09
N ILE A 951 4.50 23.02 -15.40
CA ILE A 951 5.74 23.29 -16.15
C ILE A 951 5.95 24.80 -16.23
N THR A 952 4.88 25.58 -16.34
CA THR A 952 4.94 27.03 -16.42
C THR A 952 5.53 27.67 -15.17
N ILE A 953 5.31 27.07 -13.98
CA ILE A 953 5.99 27.48 -12.74
C ILE A 953 7.52 27.39 -12.89
N LEU A 954 8.01 26.33 -13.54
CA LEU A 954 9.44 26.15 -13.82
C LEU A 954 9.94 27.20 -14.81
N VAL A 955 9.16 27.51 -15.86
CA VAL A 955 9.51 28.49 -16.90
C VAL A 955 9.67 29.90 -16.31
N VAL A 956 8.73 30.32 -15.46
CA VAL A 956 8.77 31.63 -14.79
C VAL A 956 9.97 31.74 -13.86
N LYS A 957 10.34 30.65 -13.17
CA LYS A 957 11.51 30.60 -12.28
C LYS A 957 12.84 30.30 -12.98
N MET A 958 12.84 30.11 -14.29
CA MET A 958 14.08 29.94 -15.07
C MET A 958 14.89 31.25 -15.02
N PRO A 959 16.22 31.22 -14.80
CA PRO A 959 17.06 32.44 -14.86
C PRO A 959 17.01 33.15 -16.21
N ASN A 960 17.24 34.48 -16.26
CA ASN A 960 17.19 35.29 -17.49
C ASN A 960 18.55 35.52 -18.18
N ASN A 961 19.67 35.50 -17.46
CA ASN A 961 21.00 35.94 -17.94
C ASN A 961 22.05 34.82 -17.76
N THR A 962 22.66 34.33 -18.86
CA THR A 962 24.03 34.61 -19.37
C THR A 962 25.19 34.15 -18.47
N VAL A 963 25.86 33.06 -18.86
CA VAL A 963 27.33 33.02 -18.86
C VAL A 963 27.75 32.56 -20.24
N ASP A 964 28.41 33.46 -20.97
CA ASP A 964 29.21 33.13 -22.13
C ASP A 964 30.20 32.01 -21.78
N GLY A 965 30.27 30.98 -22.61
CA GLY A 965 31.52 30.37 -23.09
C GLY A 965 32.54 29.75 -22.12
N SER A 966 32.54 30.02 -20.83
CA SER A 966 33.54 29.58 -19.87
C SER A 966 32.86 29.26 -18.55
N GLU A 967 33.21 28.12 -17.95
CA GLU A 967 32.65 27.57 -16.70
C GLU A 967 31.35 26.76 -16.83
N ILE A 968 31.38 25.73 -17.68
CA ILE A 968 30.85 24.42 -17.26
C ILE A 968 31.93 23.37 -17.58
N LYS A 969 33.07 23.48 -16.90
CA LYS A 969 33.77 22.30 -16.39
C LYS A 969 33.45 22.32 -14.90
N HIS A 970 32.55 21.46 -14.45
CA HIS A 970 32.55 20.78 -13.14
C HIS A 970 31.29 19.93 -12.99
#